data_AF-A0AAF0Y720-F1
#
_entry.id   AF-A0AAF0Y720-F1
#
_cell.length_a   1.000
_cell.length_b   1.000
_cell.length_c   1.000
_cell.angle_alpha   90.00
_cell.angle_beta   90.00
_cell.angle_gamma   90.00
#
_symmetry.space_group_name_H-M   'P 1'
#
loop_
_entity.id
_entity.type
_entity.pdbx_description
1 polymer ?
#
loop_
_entity_poly.entity_id
_entity_poly.type
_entity_poly.pdbx_seq_one_letter_code
_entity_poly.pdbx_strand_id
1 'polypeptide(L)'
;MAITACVACRELKAKCVRTNEDDKSCTRCTKLGTECQVIPRKLGRKLGSKNRPKNAADDTPGPSKSTHSSHASPSGSPEHKRRRTGSTPPLTPPPGEQVHPPADPAASSFGGMLNVLACVANQEPGSVQVCCGTGLVMLAPAVPTPTPKCLDRAAFLAQFSGPAASLDDSHPYAGLAVLEEGLTEICRPGSPVHEVPGEDVVHQPIDQPRLDNWPEFDVITCGFVTLEQAEDLYEVYWAKCNPVIRVLDPEIHTLAYMREKSALLTTSVLAVAAQTLPVNDVTLNLVQKLDRHAHQLISHVSRHGFQSMEIVQAILIIITYLCGLKQHLTWALLSKAIGIAVELRLDVTPTPQWQVEEFVSKYHNASAERMKRNLQRTWMSLIDWDRATAFIRGRRPILHDHVCGSMKWLTEWCSQPDALVFDTMSCATMGLRAVAVQLQRRILYKLASKETFDFEDHVHLVDHELSSWRSTWFSRLMPEEQVRIVHDMRCLRFVLLMTPYEHSLYTKGIAGKVREQVLAAAIEVCKGAIPLLAGNGPTSGVNSVTCYRLYLISYTAFCTLRIIDASPLWGAIENLSSDMDLFHLSILGVLAKRLLNLRAHMNVGSLSVALGRRLMNATRKLATTRFFGEGGAGAPGVNTAAQVDEKPYAAKGGPQAHHAPHPPPPAEAPPGYVGPIFGDNGIMAMMDPQEVAFNFDFTHIGDLFPFNEETFANYM
;
A
#
# COMPACT_ATOMS: atom_id res chain seq x y z
N MET A 1 -40.53 -10.50 -21.17
CA MET A 1 -39.06 -10.75 -21.31
C MET A 1 -38.36 -9.39 -21.37
N ALA A 2 -37.04 -9.27 -21.19
CA ALA A 2 -36.37 -7.97 -21.33
C ALA A 2 -36.48 -7.45 -22.79
N ILE A 3 -37.35 -6.47 -23.02
CA ILE A 3 -37.68 -5.98 -24.37
C ILE A 3 -36.51 -5.18 -24.93
N THR A 4 -35.95 -5.66 -26.04
CA THR A 4 -34.88 -4.97 -26.75
C THR A 4 -35.37 -3.69 -27.43
N ALA A 5 -34.57 -2.63 -27.31
CA ALA A 5 -34.75 -1.39 -28.08
C ALA A 5 -34.77 -1.65 -29.60
N CYS A 6 -35.57 -0.88 -30.34
CA CYS A 6 -35.64 -0.94 -31.81
C CYS A 6 -34.37 -0.38 -32.47
N VAL A 7 -34.15 -0.73 -33.74
CA VAL A 7 -32.95 -0.35 -34.51
C VAL A 7 -32.79 1.17 -34.60
N ALA A 8 -33.82 1.89 -35.06
CA ALA A 8 -33.82 3.36 -35.19
C ALA A 8 -33.64 4.16 -33.87
N CYS A 9 -33.83 3.51 -32.71
CA CYS A 9 -33.45 4.11 -31.42
C CYS A 9 -32.02 3.78 -31.00
N ARG A 10 -31.47 2.61 -31.37
CA ARG A 10 -30.08 2.23 -31.10
C ARG A 10 -29.08 3.07 -31.87
N GLU A 11 -29.31 3.26 -33.17
CA GLU A 11 -28.42 4.04 -34.07
C GLU A 11 -28.27 5.47 -33.58
N LEU A 12 -29.40 6.10 -33.25
CA LEU A 12 -29.47 7.46 -32.71
C LEU A 12 -29.25 7.51 -31.18
N LYS A 13 -28.74 6.43 -30.57
CA LYS A 13 -28.43 6.25 -29.13
C LYS A 13 -29.52 6.78 -28.17
N ALA A 14 -30.78 6.72 -28.58
CA ALA A 14 -31.92 7.31 -27.90
C ALA A 14 -32.74 6.30 -27.08
N LYS A 15 -33.42 6.77 -26.02
CA LYS A 15 -34.23 5.93 -25.14
C LYS A 15 -35.47 5.38 -25.87
N CYS A 16 -35.47 4.09 -26.17
CA CYS A 16 -36.61 3.38 -26.75
C CYS A 16 -37.65 3.08 -25.66
N VAL A 17 -38.77 3.79 -25.66
CA VAL A 17 -39.90 3.60 -24.72
C VAL A 17 -41.11 3.06 -25.47
N ARG A 18 -41.83 2.11 -24.85
CA ARG A 18 -43.17 1.64 -25.25
C ARG A 18 -44.16 1.98 -24.14
N THR A 19 -45.43 2.08 -24.48
CA THR A 19 -46.52 2.36 -23.52
C THR A 19 -46.95 1.08 -22.82
N ASN A 20 -47.10 0.01 -23.59
CA ASN A 20 -47.39 -1.36 -23.13
C ASN A 20 -46.30 -2.33 -23.61
N GLU A 21 -46.14 -3.50 -22.98
CA GLU A 21 -45.17 -4.51 -23.43
C GLU A 21 -45.48 -5.05 -24.84
N ASP A 22 -46.76 -5.11 -25.22
CA ASP A 22 -47.24 -5.61 -26.52
C ASP A 22 -47.25 -4.56 -27.64
N ASP A 23 -46.89 -3.30 -27.37
CA ASP A 23 -46.90 -2.23 -28.38
C ASP A 23 -45.90 -2.54 -29.52
N LYS A 24 -46.39 -2.80 -30.73
CA LYS A 24 -45.53 -3.11 -31.88
C LYS A 24 -44.48 -2.02 -32.15
N SER A 25 -44.86 -0.74 -32.06
CA SER A 25 -43.95 0.41 -32.22
C SER A 25 -43.65 1.12 -30.90
N CYS A 26 -42.45 1.71 -30.80
CA CYS A 26 -42.05 2.54 -29.66
C CYS A 26 -42.54 3.99 -29.85
N THR A 27 -42.81 4.71 -28.76
CA THR A 27 -43.49 6.02 -28.78
C THR A 27 -42.76 7.07 -29.64
N ARG A 28 -41.43 6.96 -29.76
CA ARG A 28 -40.60 7.81 -30.64
C ARG A 28 -40.84 7.50 -32.11
N CYS A 29 -40.80 6.22 -32.50
CA CYS A 29 -41.04 5.81 -33.87
C CYS A 29 -42.48 6.13 -34.33
N THR A 30 -43.48 5.90 -33.46
CA THR A 30 -44.88 6.28 -33.73
C THR A 30 -45.04 7.77 -33.99
N LYS A 31 -44.35 8.65 -33.23
CA LYS A 31 -44.39 10.10 -33.42
C LYS A 31 -43.66 10.59 -34.68
N LEU A 32 -42.66 9.86 -35.16
CA LEU A 32 -41.84 10.24 -36.32
C LEU A 32 -42.28 9.57 -37.63
N GLY A 33 -43.28 8.67 -37.59
CA GLY A 33 -43.69 7.88 -38.77
C GLY A 33 -42.66 6.84 -39.24
N THR A 34 -41.57 6.65 -38.50
CA THR A 34 -40.45 5.76 -38.87
C THR A 34 -40.73 4.31 -38.49
N GLU A 35 -40.27 3.35 -39.29
CA GLU A 35 -40.40 1.93 -38.99
C GLU A 35 -39.70 1.55 -37.66
N CYS A 36 -40.28 0.59 -36.92
CA CYS A 36 -39.88 0.28 -35.55
C CYS A 36 -39.43 -1.18 -35.34
N GLN A 37 -38.56 -1.69 -36.23
CA GLN A 37 -38.07 -3.06 -36.15
C GLN A 37 -37.30 -3.35 -34.85
N VAL A 38 -37.57 -4.51 -34.23
CA VAL A 38 -36.85 -5.03 -33.06
C VAL A 38 -36.22 -6.36 -33.42
N ILE A 39 -34.89 -6.36 -33.58
CA ILE A 39 -34.12 -7.59 -33.81
C ILE A 39 -33.73 -8.18 -32.44
N PRO A 40 -34.23 -9.38 -32.08
CA PRO A 40 -33.88 -10.06 -30.83
C PRO A 40 -32.47 -10.64 -30.90
N ARG A 41 -31.59 -10.25 -29.96
CA ARG A 41 -30.26 -10.88 -29.79
C ARG A 41 -30.33 -11.95 -28.71
N LYS A 42 -29.59 -13.05 -28.88
CA LYS A 42 -29.32 -14.02 -27.81
C LYS A 42 -28.47 -13.36 -26.72
N LEU A 43 -29.09 -12.88 -25.64
CA LEU A 43 -28.38 -12.29 -24.51
C LEU A 43 -27.55 -13.36 -23.78
N GLY A 44 -26.24 -13.08 -23.62
CA GLY A 44 -25.24 -13.98 -23.04
C GLY A 44 -25.32 -14.22 -21.53
N ARG A 45 -26.53 -14.26 -20.94
CA ARG A 45 -26.87 -14.76 -19.60
C ARG A 45 -28.40 -14.82 -19.49
N LYS A 46 -28.97 -15.97 -19.10
CA LYS A 46 -30.41 -16.06 -18.80
C LYS A 46 -30.70 -15.34 -17.48
N LEU A 47 -31.63 -14.39 -17.47
CA LEU A 47 -32.27 -13.93 -16.23
C LEU A 47 -32.99 -15.15 -15.61
N GLY A 48 -32.61 -15.54 -14.39
CA GLY A 48 -33.25 -16.68 -13.71
C GLY A 48 -32.40 -17.43 -12.68
N SER A 49 -31.08 -17.22 -12.62
CA SER A 49 -30.21 -17.85 -11.60
C SER A 49 -30.41 -17.20 -10.22
N LYS A 50 -31.56 -17.47 -9.59
CA LYS A 50 -31.83 -17.08 -8.20
C LYS A 50 -30.90 -17.83 -7.25
N ASN A 51 -30.30 -17.13 -6.29
CA ASN A 51 -29.61 -17.76 -5.16
C ASN A 51 -30.61 -18.65 -4.40
N ARG A 52 -30.19 -19.88 -4.09
CA ARG A 52 -31.01 -20.92 -3.43
C ARG A 52 -31.35 -20.51 -1.99
N PRO A 53 -32.62 -20.27 -1.63
CA PRO A 53 -33.06 -20.22 -0.24
C PRO A 53 -32.97 -21.63 0.38
N LYS A 54 -32.80 -21.72 1.70
CA LYS A 54 -32.83 -23.00 2.41
C LYS A 54 -34.21 -23.27 3.05
N ASN A 55 -34.72 -24.47 2.74
CA ASN A 55 -35.65 -25.29 3.52
C ASN A 55 -37.16 -24.93 3.50
N ALA A 56 -37.96 -25.98 3.79
CA ALA A 56 -39.43 -26.06 3.91
C ALA A 56 -40.23 -25.84 2.60
N ALA A 57 -41.33 -26.55 2.34
CA ALA A 57 -41.85 -27.84 2.85
C ALA A 57 -42.94 -28.37 1.87
N ASP A 58 -43.44 -29.60 2.11
CA ASP A 58 -44.72 -30.17 1.64
C ASP A 58 -44.94 -30.37 0.10
N ASP A 59 -45.70 -31.36 -0.40
CA ASP A 59 -46.33 -32.53 0.25
C ASP A 59 -46.47 -33.76 -0.69
N THR A 60 -46.69 -34.93 -0.06
CA THR A 60 -47.29 -36.25 -0.41
C THR A 60 -47.86 -36.59 -1.83
N PRO A 61 -48.23 -37.88 -2.16
CA PRO A 61 -48.46 -39.05 -1.28
C PRO A 61 -47.88 -40.44 -1.68
N GLY A 62 -47.59 -41.24 -0.65
CA GLY A 62 -47.88 -42.70 -0.63
C GLY A 62 -46.68 -43.68 -0.62
N PRO A 63 -46.80 -44.88 -0.01
CA PRO A 63 -47.63 -45.17 1.18
C PRO A 63 -46.98 -46.11 2.24
N SER A 64 -47.44 -45.94 3.49
CA SER A 64 -47.64 -46.95 4.55
C SER A 64 -46.53 -47.31 5.58
N LYS A 65 -46.99 -47.37 6.86
CA LYS A 65 -46.59 -48.24 8.00
C LYS A 65 -45.33 -47.95 8.87
N SER A 66 -45.59 -47.34 10.04
CA SER A 66 -45.35 -47.85 11.44
C SER A 66 -43.95 -48.33 11.90
N THR A 67 -43.47 -48.11 13.14
CA THR A 67 -43.86 -47.28 14.32
C THR A 67 -42.69 -47.26 15.34
N HIS A 68 -42.76 -46.40 16.39
CA HIS A 68 -42.00 -46.43 17.66
C HIS A 68 -40.48 -46.12 17.71
N SER A 69 -40.17 -44.95 18.27
CA SER A 69 -39.48 -44.77 19.57
C SER A 69 -38.02 -45.24 19.83
N SER A 70 -37.22 -44.24 20.25
CA SER A 70 -36.28 -44.23 21.41
C SER A 70 -34.85 -44.81 21.36
N HIS A 71 -34.01 -44.17 22.18
CA HIS A 71 -32.67 -44.53 22.72
C HIS A 71 -31.38 -44.32 21.90
N ALA A 72 -30.61 -43.33 22.35
CA ALA A 72 -29.20 -43.37 22.81
C ALA A 72 -28.05 -43.94 21.93
N SER A 73 -26.91 -43.24 22.03
CA SER A 73 -25.53 -43.63 21.65
C SER A 73 -24.92 -44.65 22.67
N PRO A 74 -23.62 -45.10 22.60
CA PRO A 74 -22.52 -44.71 21.70
C PRO A 74 -21.55 -45.85 21.23
N SER A 75 -20.47 -45.44 20.54
CA SER A 75 -19.12 -46.07 20.48
C SER A 75 -18.89 -47.31 19.58
N GLY A 76 -17.63 -47.49 19.13
CA GLY A 76 -17.19 -48.66 18.32
C GLY A 76 -15.95 -48.41 17.43
N SER A 77 -14.74 -48.55 17.98
CA SER A 77 -13.44 -48.65 17.27
C SER A 77 -12.72 -49.94 17.76
N PRO A 78 -11.54 -50.41 17.29
CA PRO A 78 -10.62 -49.93 16.24
C PRO A 78 -10.58 -50.96 15.05
N GLU A 79 -9.52 -51.56 14.46
CA GLU A 79 -8.04 -51.56 14.61
C GLU A 79 -7.32 -52.01 13.29
N HIS A 80 -6.24 -51.30 12.89
CA HIS A 80 -5.03 -51.84 12.21
C HIS A 80 -5.16 -52.66 10.87
N LYS A 81 -4.09 -53.04 10.12
CA LYS A 81 -2.60 -52.85 10.21
C LYS A 81 -1.99 -52.78 8.78
N ARG A 82 -0.76 -52.26 8.64
CA ARG A 82 0.02 -52.23 7.37
C ARG A 82 0.81 -53.54 7.14
N ARG A 83 1.04 -53.95 5.88
CA ARG A 83 2.40 -54.25 5.39
C ARG A 83 2.55 -54.14 3.85
N ARG A 84 3.79 -54.26 3.37
CA ARG A 84 4.30 -54.00 1.99
C ARG A 84 4.90 -55.28 1.37
N THR A 85 5.33 -55.14 0.10
CA THR A 85 6.29 -55.94 -0.74
C THR A 85 5.69 -57.00 -1.66
N GLY A 86 6.01 -57.09 -2.97
CA GLY A 86 6.66 -56.13 -3.89
C GLY A 86 7.79 -56.72 -4.77
N SER A 87 7.58 -56.82 -6.09
CA SER A 87 8.58 -57.20 -7.12
C SER A 87 8.08 -56.97 -8.57
N THR A 88 9.01 -56.81 -9.53
CA THR A 88 8.85 -56.60 -10.99
C THR A 88 10.07 -57.22 -11.72
N PRO A 89 10.20 -57.27 -13.07
CA PRO A 89 9.28 -56.98 -14.21
C PRO A 89 9.22 -58.25 -15.14
N PRO A 90 9.28 -58.22 -16.51
CA PRO A 90 8.77 -57.29 -17.54
C PRO A 90 7.84 -57.97 -18.59
N LEU A 91 7.17 -57.18 -19.46
CA LEU A 91 6.80 -57.58 -20.84
C LEU A 91 6.47 -56.34 -21.71
N THR A 92 6.36 -56.52 -23.03
CA THR A 92 6.41 -55.46 -24.07
C THR A 92 5.07 -54.75 -24.37
N PRO A 93 5.08 -53.48 -24.80
CA PRO A 93 3.89 -52.74 -25.25
C PRO A 93 3.57 -52.98 -26.75
N PRO A 94 2.31 -52.80 -27.18
CA PRO A 94 1.92 -52.72 -28.59
C PRO A 94 2.16 -51.30 -29.18
N PRO A 95 2.21 -51.13 -30.51
CA PRO A 95 2.47 -49.85 -31.15
C PRO A 95 1.19 -49.05 -31.49
N GLY A 96 1.32 -47.71 -31.48
CA GLY A 96 0.55 -46.83 -32.36
C GLY A 96 -0.76 -46.25 -31.82
N GLU A 97 -0.67 -45.27 -30.93
CA GLU A 97 -1.69 -44.20 -30.83
C GLU A 97 -0.98 -42.84 -30.78
N GLN A 98 -1.57 -41.81 -31.40
CA GLN A 98 -0.88 -40.56 -31.68
C GLN A 98 -0.88 -39.65 -30.44
N VAL A 99 0.31 -39.47 -29.84
CA VAL A 99 0.53 -38.47 -28.80
C VAL A 99 0.46 -37.09 -29.43
N HIS A 100 -0.72 -36.45 -29.33
CA HIS A 100 -0.80 -34.99 -29.40
C HIS A 100 0.15 -34.41 -28.33
N PRO A 101 0.90 -33.33 -28.61
CA PRO A 101 1.59 -32.61 -27.55
C PRO A 101 0.56 -32.17 -26.50
N PRO A 102 0.89 -32.24 -25.20
CA PRO A 102 -0.01 -31.73 -24.17
C PRO A 102 -0.26 -30.25 -24.45
N ALA A 103 -1.53 -29.85 -24.58
CA ALA A 103 -1.88 -28.45 -24.71
C ALA A 103 -1.36 -27.69 -23.49
N ASP A 104 -0.73 -26.53 -23.72
CA ASP A 104 -0.10 -25.74 -22.67
C ASP A 104 -1.06 -25.50 -21.50
N PRO A 105 -0.58 -25.56 -20.24
CA PRO A 105 -1.43 -25.49 -19.06
C PRO A 105 -2.01 -24.08 -18.87
N ALA A 106 -3.11 -23.82 -19.59
CA ALA A 106 -3.99 -22.66 -19.51
C ALA A 106 -3.29 -21.37 -19.06
N ALA A 107 -2.53 -20.75 -19.98
CA ALA A 107 -1.87 -19.46 -19.77
C ALA A 107 -2.81 -18.48 -19.03
N SER A 108 -2.31 -17.88 -17.95
CA SER A 108 -3.13 -17.29 -16.90
C SER A 108 -4.17 -16.30 -17.45
N SER A 109 -5.45 -16.62 -17.26
CA SER A 109 -6.64 -15.96 -17.88
C SER A 109 -6.91 -14.51 -17.42
N PHE A 110 -5.89 -13.82 -16.92
CA PHE A 110 -5.93 -12.43 -16.40
C PHE A 110 -4.66 -11.64 -16.78
N GLY A 111 -4.21 -11.80 -18.04
CA GLY A 111 -3.46 -10.75 -18.73
C GLY A 111 -4.42 -9.61 -19.11
N GLY A 112 -4.03 -8.37 -18.87
CA GLY A 112 -4.79 -7.21 -19.36
C GLY A 112 -4.76 -7.14 -20.90
N MET A 113 -5.70 -6.41 -21.52
CA MET A 113 -5.77 -6.29 -22.99
C MET A 113 -4.42 -5.90 -23.62
N LEU A 114 -3.69 -4.99 -22.98
CA LEU A 114 -2.36 -4.54 -23.42
C LEU A 114 -1.30 -5.63 -23.25
N ASN A 115 -1.32 -6.41 -22.17
CA ASN A 115 -0.39 -7.53 -21.97
C ASN A 115 -0.69 -8.70 -22.94
N VAL A 116 -1.95 -8.87 -23.37
CA VAL A 116 -2.30 -9.80 -24.45
C VAL A 116 -1.76 -9.31 -25.80
N LEU A 117 -1.87 -8.01 -26.11
CA LEU A 117 -1.28 -7.42 -27.32
C LEU A 117 0.25 -7.53 -27.33
N ALA A 118 0.91 -7.24 -26.20
CA ALA A 118 2.33 -7.45 -25.99
C ALA A 118 2.74 -8.93 -26.19
N CYS A 119 1.99 -9.86 -25.60
CA CYS A 119 2.25 -11.29 -25.74
C CYS A 119 2.10 -11.77 -27.20
N VAL A 120 1.07 -11.30 -27.91
CA VAL A 120 0.85 -11.64 -29.33
C VAL A 120 1.91 -11.02 -30.24
N ALA A 121 2.33 -9.78 -29.99
CA ALA A 121 3.36 -9.09 -30.79
C ALA A 121 4.76 -9.71 -30.59
N ASN A 122 5.13 -10.07 -29.36
CA ASN A 122 6.44 -10.70 -29.09
C ASN A 122 6.47 -12.21 -29.48
N GLN A 123 5.33 -12.82 -29.82
CA GLN A 123 5.25 -14.18 -30.37
C GLN A 123 5.42 -14.20 -31.90
N GLU A 124 6.38 -13.41 -32.41
CA GLU A 124 6.88 -13.49 -33.77
C GLU A 124 7.22 -14.95 -34.13
N PRO A 125 6.57 -15.55 -35.15
CA PRO A 125 6.88 -16.91 -35.59
C PRO A 125 8.27 -16.94 -36.22
N GLY A 126 9.27 -17.34 -35.43
CA GLY A 126 10.71 -17.19 -35.68
C GLY A 126 11.12 -17.24 -37.16
N SER A 127 11.69 -16.13 -37.62
CA SER A 127 11.85 -15.76 -39.03
C SER A 127 12.30 -16.91 -39.95
N VAL A 128 11.35 -17.52 -40.66
CA VAL A 128 11.64 -18.52 -41.69
C VAL A 128 12.24 -17.80 -42.90
N GLN A 129 13.57 -17.83 -42.98
CA GLN A 129 14.32 -17.14 -44.02
C GLN A 129 14.00 -17.71 -45.40
N VAL A 130 13.17 -17.02 -46.18
CA VAL A 130 12.76 -17.43 -47.53
C VAL A 130 13.92 -17.20 -48.52
N CYS A 131 14.82 -18.17 -48.57
CA CYS A 131 16.00 -18.13 -49.43
C CYS A 131 15.64 -18.29 -50.92
N CYS A 132 15.34 -17.17 -51.59
CA CYS A 132 15.26 -17.07 -53.04
C CYS A 132 16.64 -17.21 -53.71
N GLY A 133 17.16 -18.44 -53.70
CA GLY A 133 18.19 -19.04 -54.56
C GLY A 133 19.32 -18.20 -55.16
N THR A 134 20.56 -18.55 -54.81
CA THR A 134 21.50 -19.10 -55.81
C THR A 134 22.57 -19.95 -55.13
N GLY A 135 22.97 -21.04 -55.78
CA GLY A 135 23.51 -22.21 -55.09
C GLY A 135 24.92 -22.14 -54.50
N LEU A 136 25.14 -22.98 -53.48
CA LEU A 136 26.17 -24.02 -53.50
C LEU A 136 25.81 -25.16 -52.52
N VAL A 137 26.45 -26.32 -52.65
CA VAL A 137 26.07 -27.56 -51.96
C VAL A 137 26.96 -27.83 -50.74
N MET A 138 26.32 -28.14 -49.61
CA MET A 138 26.89 -28.99 -48.56
C MET A 138 25.82 -29.98 -48.06
N LEU A 139 26.23 -31.20 -47.75
CA LEU A 139 25.32 -32.33 -47.50
C LEU A 139 25.02 -32.52 -46.01
N ALA A 140 23.72 -32.54 -45.68
CA ALA A 140 23.19 -33.10 -44.44
C ALA A 140 21.97 -33.98 -44.76
N PRO A 141 21.64 -35.02 -43.97
CA PRO A 141 20.54 -35.94 -44.30
C PRO A 141 19.18 -35.24 -44.22
N ALA A 142 18.42 -35.26 -45.31
CA ALA A 142 17.11 -34.61 -45.37
C ALA A 142 16.05 -35.38 -44.58
N VAL A 143 15.69 -34.86 -43.40
CA VAL A 143 14.32 -35.01 -42.90
C VAL A 143 13.42 -34.28 -43.89
N PRO A 144 12.28 -34.86 -44.33
CA PRO A 144 11.35 -34.17 -45.23
C PRO A 144 10.60 -33.07 -44.48
N THR A 145 11.24 -31.91 -44.29
CA THR A 145 10.54 -30.66 -43.98
C THR A 145 9.48 -30.43 -45.05
N PRO A 146 8.20 -30.22 -44.69
CA PRO A 146 7.18 -29.92 -45.68
C PRO A 146 7.60 -28.64 -46.42
N THR A 147 7.67 -28.69 -47.75
CA THR A 147 7.91 -27.49 -48.54
C THR A 147 6.82 -26.47 -48.22
N PRO A 148 7.16 -25.19 -47.99
CA PRO A 148 6.16 -24.17 -47.74
C PRO A 148 5.24 -24.12 -48.97
N LYS A 149 3.97 -24.48 -48.78
CA LYS A 149 2.98 -24.42 -49.85
C LYS A 149 2.85 -22.98 -50.29
N CYS A 150 3.26 -22.68 -51.52
CA CYS A 150 2.94 -21.39 -52.13
C CYS A 150 1.43 -21.19 -52.07
N LEU A 151 0.98 -20.05 -51.55
CA LEU A 151 -0.44 -19.77 -51.38
C LEU A 151 -1.09 -19.59 -52.75
N ASP A 152 -1.91 -20.56 -53.16
CA ASP A 152 -2.84 -20.35 -54.27
C ASP A 152 -3.90 -19.33 -53.84
N ARG A 153 -3.61 -18.06 -54.13
CA ARG A 153 -4.43 -16.91 -53.82
C ARG A 153 -5.84 -17.04 -54.40
N ALA A 154 -5.97 -17.60 -55.60
CA ALA A 154 -7.25 -17.77 -56.28
C ALA A 154 -8.09 -18.87 -55.62
N ALA A 155 -7.50 -20.03 -55.33
CA ALA A 155 -8.18 -21.10 -54.62
C ALA A 155 -8.57 -20.70 -53.19
N PHE A 156 -7.72 -19.95 -52.49
CA PHE A 156 -7.99 -19.42 -51.15
C PHE A 156 -9.17 -18.42 -51.16
N LEU A 157 -9.14 -17.40 -52.02
CA LEU A 157 -10.24 -16.44 -52.14
C LEU A 157 -11.55 -17.14 -52.57
N ALA A 158 -11.48 -18.12 -53.48
CA ALA A 158 -12.64 -18.93 -53.85
C ALA A 158 -13.21 -19.73 -52.65
N GLN A 159 -12.36 -20.30 -51.79
CA GLN A 159 -12.79 -21.04 -50.60
C GLN A 159 -13.53 -20.15 -49.59
N PHE A 160 -13.13 -18.89 -49.42
CA PHE A 160 -13.74 -17.95 -48.48
C PHE A 160 -14.84 -17.06 -49.09
N SER A 161 -15.13 -17.20 -50.38
CA SER A 161 -16.17 -16.43 -51.10
C SER A 161 -17.57 -16.50 -50.47
N GLY A 162 -18.05 -17.72 -50.16
CA GLY A 162 -19.36 -17.92 -49.53
C GLY A 162 -19.48 -17.28 -48.13
N PRO A 163 -18.52 -17.50 -47.21
CA PRO A 163 -18.46 -16.78 -45.95
C PRO A 163 -18.37 -15.25 -46.09
N ALA A 164 -17.54 -14.76 -47.02
CA ALA A 164 -17.32 -13.33 -47.26
C ALA A 164 -18.58 -12.60 -47.74
N ALA A 165 -19.34 -13.22 -48.64
CA ALA A 165 -20.58 -12.66 -49.19
C ALA A 165 -21.62 -12.27 -48.13
N SER A 166 -21.59 -12.91 -46.94
CA SER A 166 -22.47 -12.55 -45.81
C SER A 166 -22.14 -11.20 -45.15
N LEU A 167 -21.06 -10.54 -45.57
CA LEU A 167 -20.55 -9.26 -45.05
C LEU A 167 -20.55 -8.15 -46.12
N ASP A 168 -20.52 -8.50 -47.41
CA ASP A 168 -20.42 -7.54 -48.53
C ASP A 168 -21.67 -6.63 -48.69
N ASP A 169 -22.86 -7.12 -48.33
CA ASP A 169 -24.17 -6.45 -48.56
C ASP A 169 -24.38 -5.07 -47.88
N SER A 170 -23.43 -4.54 -47.12
CA SER A 170 -23.62 -3.26 -46.41
C SER A 170 -22.38 -2.40 -46.10
N HIS A 171 -21.15 -2.81 -46.47
CA HIS A 171 -19.97 -2.00 -46.16
C HIS A 171 -18.81 -2.20 -47.16
N PRO A 172 -18.24 -1.13 -47.75
CA PRO A 172 -17.11 -1.24 -48.70
C PRO A 172 -15.76 -1.59 -48.04
N TYR A 173 -15.76 -1.90 -46.73
CA TYR A 173 -14.63 -2.37 -45.95
C TYR A 173 -15.03 -3.67 -45.22
N ALA A 174 -15.54 -4.64 -45.99
CA ALA A 174 -15.97 -5.93 -45.49
C ALA A 174 -15.78 -7.02 -46.57
N GLY A 175 -16.14 -8.26 -46.23
CA GLY A 175 -16.22 -9.39 -47.14
C GLY A 175 -14.95 -9.63 -47.96
N LEU A 176 -15.10 -9.82 -49.28
CA LEU A 176 -14.02 -10.37 -50.11
C LEU A 176 -12.89 -9.36 -50.36
N ALA A 177 -13.23 -8.07 -50.49
CA ALA A 177 -12.28 -7.01 -50.78
C ALA A 177 -11.22 -6.86 -49.67
N VAL A 178 -11.63 -6.95 -48.40
CA VAL A 178 -10.70 -6.86 -47.25
C VAL A 178 -9.81 -8.12 -47.14
N LEU A 179 -10.32 -9.29 -47.52
CA LEU A 179 -9.50 -10.50 -47.62
C LEU A 179 -8.43 -10.36 -48.72
N GLU A 180 -8.79 -9.79 -49.87
CA GLU A 180 -7.85 -9.53 -50.96
C GLU A 180 -6.84 -8.40 -50.61
N GLU A 181 -7.27 -7.34 -49.94
CA GLU A 181 -6.39 -6.27 -49.44
C GLU A 181 -5.37 -6.82 -48.43
N GLY A 182 -5.84 -7.54 -47.40
CA GLY A 182 -4.96 -8.17 -46.40
C GLY A 182 -3.98 -9.18 -47.01
N LEU A 183 -4.44 -10.01 -47.97
CA LEU A 183 -3.56 -10.90 -48.73
C LEU A 183 -2.61 -10.14 -49.67
N THR A 184 -2.90 -8.90 -50.06
CA THR A 184 -1.96 -8.09 -50.85
C THR A 184 -0.81 -7.65 -49.97
N GLU A 185 -1.09 -7.15 -48.78
CA GLU A 185 -0.07 -6.60 -47.89
C GLU A 185 0.76 -7.70 -47.21
N ILE A 186 0.15 -8.81 -46.77
CA ILE A 186 0.87 -9.97 -46.21
C ILE A 186 1.81 -10.63 -47.23
N CYS A 187 1.46 -10.61 -48.53
CA CYS A 187 2.30 -11.15 -49.61
C CYS A 187 3.23 -10.10 -50.24
N ARG A 188 3.29 -8.87 -49.71
CA ARG A 188 4.12 -7.81 -50.24
C ARG A 188 5.60 -8.10 -49.93
N PRO A 189 6.53 -8.01 -50.91
CA PRO A 189 7.95 -8.09 -50.60
C PRO A 189 8.31 -6.94 -49.65
N GLY A 190 8.94 -7.27 -48.53
CA GLY A 190 9.02 -6.40 -47.36
C GLY A 190 9.51 -4.98 -47.65
N SER A 191 8.65 -4.00 -47.38
CA SER A 191 9.06 -2.61 -47.18
C SER A 191 10.11 -2.54 -46.06
N PRO A 192 11.05 -1.58 -46.07
CA PRO A 192 11.87 -1.32 -44.90
C PRO A 192 10.95 -0.99 -43.72
N VAL A 193 11.13 -1.68 -42.59
CA VAL A 193 10.35 -1.45 -41.37
C VAL A 193 10.65 -0.04 -40.89
N HIS A 194 9.66 0.84 -40.98
CA HIS A 194 9.70 2.13 -40.30
C HIS A 194 9.39 1.89 -38.83
N GLU A 195 10.43 1.70 -38.01
CA GLU A 195 10.34 1.66 -36.54
C GLU A 195 9.49 2.85 -36.06
N VAL A 196 8.32 2.58 -35.48
CA VAL A 196 7.45 3.64 -34.98
C VAL A 196 7.97 4.04 -33.59
N PRO A 197 8.28 5.33 -33.32
CA PRO A 197 8.84 5.72 -32.03
C PRO A 197 7.91 5.38 -30.85
N GLY A 198 8.34 4.44 -30.00
CA GLY A 198 7.55 3.91 -28.87
C GLY A 198 6.76 2.63 -29.15
N GLU A 199 6.94 2.00 -30.32
CA GLU A 199 6.38 0.68 -30.66
C GLU A 199 6.81 -0.41 -29.66
N ASP A 200 8.07 -0.36 -29.23
CA ASP A 200 8.64 -1.16 -28.16
C ASP A 200 7.90 -0.97 -26.82
N VAL A 201 7.50 0.26 -26.49
CA VAL A 201 6.75 0.59 -25.26
C VAL A 201 5.30 0.11 -25.35
N VAL A 202 4.70 0.07 -26.54
CA VAL A 202 3.35 -0.47 -26.77
C VAL A 202 3.32 -2.00 -26.70
N HIS A 203 4.43 -2.65 -27.09
CA HIS A 203 4.55 -4.11 -27.11
C HIS A 203 5.26 -4.72 -25.90
N GLN A 204 5.70 -3.92 -24.92
CA GLN A 204 6.16 -4.43 -23.62
C GLN A 204 4.98 -4.77 -22.70
N PRO A 205 4.99 -5.94 -22.02
CA PRO A 205 4.04 -6.26 -20.94
C PRO A 205 4.08 -5.21 -19.82
N ILE A 206 2.92 -4.70 -19.42
CA ILE A 206 2.83 -3.64 -18.41
C ILE A 206 3.26 -4.13 -17.02
N ASP A 207 3.11 -5.43 -16.75
CA ASP A 207 3.49 -6.08 -15.49
C ASP A 207 4.97 -6.49 -15.41
N GLN A 208 5.79 -6.23 -16.45
CA GLN A 208 7.24 -6.43 -16.38
C GLN A 208 7.99 -5.28 -15.67
N PRO A 209 9.15 -5.58 -15.05
CA PRO A 209 9.98 -4.60 -14.35
C PRO A 209 10.73 -3.67 -15.31
N ARG A 210 10.65 -2.36 -15.05
CA ARG A 210 11.38 -1.31 -15.77
C ARG A 210 12.42 -0.71 -14.81
N LEU A 211 13.65 -1.22 -14.84
CA LEU A 211 14.67 -0.97 -13.81
C LEU A 211 15.26 0.46 -13.85
N ASP A 212 15.58 1.02 -12.68
CA ASP A 212 16.26 2.31 -12.53
C ASP A 212 17.79 2.15 -12.38
N ASN A 213 18.40 1.31 -13.21
CA ASN A 213 19.81 0.89 -13.09
C ASN A 213 20.79 1.56 -14.07
N TRP A 214 20.45 2.76 -14.57
CA TRP A 214 21.34 3.53 -15.47
C TRP A 214 22.64 3.95 -14.74
N PRO A 215 23.81 3.99 -15.42
CA PRO A 215 25.09 4.29 -14.77
C PRO A 215 25.15 5.64 -14.05
N GLU A 216 24.47 6.66 -14.58
CA GLU A 216 24.35 8.00 -13.99
C GLU A 216 23.47 8.06 -12.72
N PHE A 217 22.78 6.96 -12.39
CA PHE A 217 22.02 6.81 -11.15
C PHE A 217 22.78 6.02 -10.09
N ASP A 218 23.75 5.17 -10.45
CA ASP A 218 24.52 4.39 -9.48
C ASP A 218 25.38 5.29 -8.57
N VAL A 219 25.09 5.20 -7.27
CA VAL A 219 25.70 6.00 -6.20
C VAL A 219 27.23 5.82 -6.10
N ILE A 220 27.77 4.70 -6.56
CA ILE A 220 29.22 4.46 -6.55
C ILE A 220 29.86 5.03 -7.83
N THR A 221 29.29 4.75 -9.00
CA THR A 221 29.77 5.25 -10.31
C THR A 221 29.77 6.78 -10.37
N CYS A 222 28.74 7.43 -9.81
CA CYS A 222 28.66 8.88 -9.71
C CYS A 222 29.52 9.51 -8.60
N GLY A 223 30.39 8.73 -7.93
CA GLY A 223 31.29 9.24 -6.89
C GLY A 223 30.56 9.81 -5.67
N PHE A 224 29.35 9.31 -5.34
CA PHE A 224 28.67 9.73 -4.12
C PHE A 224 29.35 9.11 -2.89
N VAL A 225 29.76 7.85 -2.99
CA VAL A 225 30.58 7.09 -2.03
C VAL A 225 31.61 6.22 -2.76
N THR A 226 32.66 5.76 -2.07
CA THR A 226 33.53 4.68 -2.58
C THR A 226 32.88 3.31 -2.43
N LEU A 227 33.47 2.26 -3.04
CA LEU A 227 32.99 0.88 -2.84
C LEU A 227 33.13 0.42 -1.39
N GLU A 228 34.30 0.64 -0.78
CA GLU A 228 34.59 0.37 0.64
C GLU A 228 33.58 1.05 1.57
N GLN A 229 33.26 2.33 1.33
CA GLN A 229 32.23 3.06 2.08
C GLN A 229 30.82 2.50 1.88
N ALA A 230 30.52 1.96 0.70
CA ALA A 230 29.23 1.31 0.43
C ALA A 230 29.12 -0.06 1.12
N GLU A 231 30.24 -0.79 1.26
CA GLU A 231 30.33 -2.07 1.97
C GLU A 231 30.21 -1.86 3.49
N ASP A 232 30.91 -0.88 4.07
CA ASP A 232 30.73 -0.45 5.47
C ASP A 232 29.27 -0.08 5.78
N LEU A 233 28.65 0.74 4.92
CA LEU A 233 27.27 1.18 5.09
C LEU A 233 26.26 0.03 4.86
N TYR A 234 26.58 -0.95 4.01
CA TYR A 234 25.78 -2.15 3.80
C TYR A 234 25.72 -3.01 5.07
N GLU A 235 26.86 -3.28 5.71
CA GLU A 235 26.88 -4.00 6.99
C GLU A 235 26.15 -3.22 8.10
N VAL A 236 26.31 -1.90 8.14
CA VAL A 236 25.56 -1.02 9.05
C VAL A 236 24.04 -1.11 8.81
N TYR A 237 23.58 -1.24 7.56
CA TYR A 237 22.16 -1.45 7.25
C TYR A 237 21.62 -2.76 7.86
N TRP A 238 22.32 -3.88 7.70
CA TRP A 238 21.87 -5.16 8.26
C TRP A 238 21.92 -5.19 9.78
N ALA A 239 22.96 -4.61 10.38
CA ALA A 239 23.11 -4.56 11.84
C ALA A 239 22.09 -3.64 12.53
N LYS A 240 21.67 -2.53 11.89
CA LYS A 240 20.89 -1.48 12.55
C LYS A 240 19.53 -1.16 11.91
N CYS A 241 19.41 -1.24 10.59
CA CYS A 241 18.25 -0.75 9.86
C CYS A 241 17.25 -1.85 9.50
N ASN A 242 17.70 -2.97 8.93
CA ASN A 242 16.81 -4.08 8.54
C ASN A 242 16.07 -4.74 9.72
N PRO A 243 16.61 -4.86 10.95
CA PRO A 243 15.87 -5.42 12.09
C PRO A 243 14.60 -4.65 12.48
N VAL A 244 14.40 -3.44 11.94
CA VAL A 244 13.21 -2.61 12.16
C VAL A 244 12.23 -2.70 10.97
N ILE A 245 12.72 -2.49 9.74
CA ILE A 245 11.88 -2.50 8.53
C ILE A 245 11.57 -3.91 8.01
N ARG A 246 12.52 -4.85 8.15
CA ARG A 246 12.31 -6.31 7.97
C ARG A 246 11.76 -6.69 6.60
N VAL A 247 12.19 -5.97 5.57
CA VAL A 247 11.72 -6.11 4.18
C VAL A 247 12.72 -6.84 3.28
N LEU A 248 14.04 -6.65 3.48
CA LEU A 248 15.07 -7.25 2.63
C LEU A 248 15.57 -8.59 3.19
N ASP A 249 15.86 -9.51 2.27
CA ASP A 249 16.44 -10.85 2.50
C ASP A 249 17.97 -10.85 2.24
N PRO A 250 18.82 -11.24 3.20
CA PRO A 250 20.28 -11.09 3.07
C PRO A 250 20.91 -12.01 2.00
N GLU A 251 20.28 -13.13 1.63
CA GLU A 251 20.81 -14.02 0.58
C GLU A 251 20.43 -13.59 -0.85
N ILE A 252 19.52 -12.63 -0.99
CA ILE A 252 19.13 -12.03 -2.27
C ILE A 252 19.82 -10.67 -2.43
N HIS A 253 19.68 -9.79 -1.44
CA HIS A 253 20.06 -8.39 -1.55
C HIS A 253 21.53 -8.18 -1.15
N THR A 254 22.44 -8.79 -1.90
CA THR A 254 23.87 -8.44 -1.88
C THR A 254 24.07 -7.02 -2.41
N LEU A 255 25.16 -6.33 -2.03
CA LEU A 255 25.45 -5.00 -2.58
C LEU A 255 25.58 -5.02 -4.11
N ALA A 256 26.08 -6.13 -4.68
CA ALA A 256 26.14 -6.35 -6.12
C ALA A 256 24.75 -6.52 -6.76
N TYR A 257 23.87 -7.33 -6.16
CA TYR A 257 22.48 -7.49 -6.63
C TYR A 257 21.72 -6.17 -6.63
N MET A 258 21.78 -5.41 -5.53
CA MET A 258 21.05 -4.15 -5.43
C MET A 258 21.53 -3.14 -6.48
N ARG A 259 22.84 -3.08 -6.76
CA ARG A 259 23.40 -2.22 -7.83
C ARG A 259 23.03 -2.67 -9.24
N GLU A 260 22.85 -3.98 -9.48
CA GLU A 260 22.36 -4.49 -10.77
C GLU A 260 20.87 -4.15 -10.99
N LYS A 261 20.06 -4.12 -9.93
CA LYS A 261 18.59 -4.07 -10.03
C LYS A 261 17.96 -2.71 -9.75
N SER A 262 18.51 -1.89 -8.84
CA SER A 262 17.96 -0.56 -8.54
C SER A 262 18.97 0.39 -7.89
N ALA A 263 19.20 1.54 -8.55
CA ALA A 263 19.96 2.63 -7.98
C ALA A 263 19.24 3.24 -6.76
N LEU A 264 17.91 3.35 -6.80
CA LEU A 264 17.11 3.87 -5.69
C LEU A 264 17.18 2.94 -4.47
N LEU A 265 17.12 1.61 -4.63
CA LEU A 265 17.27 0.67 -3.51
C LEU A 265 18.66 0.79 -2.88
N THR A 266 19.70 0.72 -3.70
CA THR A 266 21.09 0.87 -3.23
C THR A 266 21.26 2.19 -2.48
N THR A 267 20.88 3.31 -3.08
CA THR A 267 20.99 4.64 -2.47
C THR A 267 20.19 4.73 -1.17
N SER A 268 18.99 4.16 -1.11
CA SER A 268 18.13 4.17 0.09
C SER A 268 18.76 3.40 1.24
N VAL A 269 19.30 2.21 0.96
CA VAL A 269 20.00 1.37 1.95
C VAL A 269 21.19 2.11 2.56
N LEU A 270 22.06 2.68 1.73
CA LEU A 270 23.23 3.44 2.20
C LEU A 270 22.82 4.74 2.91
N ALA A 271 21.78 5.43 2.43
CA ALA A 271 21.28 6.68 3.01
C ALA A 271 20.71 6.48 4.43
N VAL A 272 19.98 5.39 4.68
CA VAL A 272 19.45 5.12 6.05
C VAL A 272 20.53 4.56 6.96
N ALA A 273 21.47 3.76 6.45
CA ALA A 273 22.63 3.32 7.20
C ALA A 273 23.46 4.51 7.72
N ALA A 274 23.77 5.48 6.84
CA ALA A 274 24.53 6.67 7.19
C ALA A 274 23.87 7.50 8.31
N GLN A 275 22.54 7.52 8.37
CA GLN A 275 21.78 8.21 9.43
C GLN A 275 21.89 7.56 10.82
N THR A 276 22.39 6.32 10.90
CA THR A 276 22.65 5.58 12.16
C THR A 276 24.11 5.64 12.63
N LEU A 277 24.95 6.41 11.93
CA LEU A 277 26.32 6.70 12.34
C LEU A 277 26.35 7.78 13.45
N PRO A 278 27.47 7.94 14.18
CA PRO A 278 27.65 9.05 15.10
C PRO A 278 27.63 10.39 14.35
N VAL A 279 26.90 11.38 14.88
CA VAL A 279 26.77 12.70 14.28
C VAL A 279 28.09 13.47 14.38
N ASN A 280 28.68 13.80 13.23
CA ASN A 280 29.79 14.71 13.03
C ASN A 280 29.69 15.35 11.63
N ASP A 281 30.57 16.28 11.28
CA ASP A 281 30.45 17.03 10.02
C ASP A 281 30.62 16.16 8.77
N VAL A 282 31.46 15.11 8.84
CA VAL A 282 31.67 14.16 7.72
C VAL A 282 30.43 13.31 7.51
N THR A 283 29.86 12.73 8.57
CA THR A 283 28.63 11.93 8.48
C THR A 283 27.41 12.78 8.13
N LEU A 284 27.38 14.05 8.56
CA LEU A 284 26.32 15.00 8.19
C LEU A 284 26.34 15.30 6.68
N ASN A 285 27.52 15.63 6.12
CA ASN A 285 27.68 15.86 4.69
C ASN A 285 27.30 14.62 3.87
N LEU A 286 27.76 13.43 4.30
CA LEU A 286 27.42 12.15 3.66
C LEU A 286 25.90 11.89 3.65
N VAL A 287 25.23 12.07 4.79
CA VAL A 287 23.76 11.92 4.90
C VAL A 287 23.03 12.91 3.98
N GLN A 288 23.45 14.18 3.92
CA GLN A 288 22.84 15.16 3.03
C GLN A 288 23.06 14.84 1.55
N LYS A 289 24.24 14.34 1.18
CA LYS A 289 24.60 13.94 -0.19
C LYS A 289 23.75 12.76 -0.67
N LEU A 290 23.61 11.72 0.17
CA LEU A 290 22.82 10.53 -0.10
C LEU A 290 21.30 10.79 -0.07
N ASP A 291 20.80 11.57 0.89
CA ASP A 291 19.38 11.99 0.94
C ASP A 291 18.99 12.75 -0.32
N ARG A 292 19.83 13.71 -0.78
CA ARG A 292 19.60 14.45 -2.03
C ARG A 292 19.50 13.51 -3.24
N HIS A 293 20.43 12.57 -3.37
CA HIS A 293 20.44 11.60 -4.47
C HIS A 293 19.16 10.75 -4.47
N ALA A 294 18.77 10.19 -3.32
CA ALA A 294 17.53 9.41 -3.20
C ALA A 294 16.27 10.19 -3.62
N HIS A 295 16.20 11.49 -3.32
CA HIS A 295 15.08 12.34 -3.73
C HIS A 295 15.10 12.67 -5.24
N GLN A 296 16.29 12.81 -5.84
CA GLN A 296 16.42 12.92 -7.29
C GLN A 296 15.97 11.63 -7.98
N LEU A 297 16.42 10.47 -7.50
CA LEU A 297 16.02 9.15 -8.01
C LEU A 297 14.50 8.91 -7.91
N ILE A 298 13.84 9.25 -6.79
CA ILE A 298 12.36 9.21 -6.69
C ILE A 298 11.69 10.01 -7.82
N SER A 299 12.25 11.17 -8.18
CA SER A 299 11.76 11.99 -9.29
C SER A 299 12.04 11.36 -10.65
N HIS A 300 13.20 10.72 -10.87
CA HIS A 300 13.49 9.99 -12.11
C HIS A 300 12.57 8.79 -12.30
N VAL A 301 12.31 8.00 -11.25
CA VAL A 301 11.31 6.92 -11.25
C VAL A 301 9.92 7.45 -11.65
N SER A 302 9.53 8.67 -11.25
CA SER A 302 8.26 9.27 -11.72
C SER A 302 8.30 9.76 -13.18
N ARG A 303 9.44 10.27 -13.65
CA ARG A 303 9.58 10.86 -15.01
C ARG A 303 9.74 9.82 -16.11
N HIS A 304 10.42 8.73 -15.82
CA HIS A 304 10.77 7.67 -16.78
C HIS A 304 9.90 6.41 -16.65
N GLY A 305 8.93 6.39 -15.72
CA GLY A 305 8.01 5.26 -15.56
C GLY A 305 8.66 3.97 -15.03
N PHE A 306 9.81 4.08 -14.36
CA PHE A 306 10.52 2.94 -13.78
C PHE A 306 9.66 2.25 -12.70
N GLN A 307 9.73 0.93 -12.66
CA GLN A 307 9.06 0.10 -11.66
C GLN A 307 9.83 -1.21 -11.42
N SER A 308 9.99 -1.57 -10.16
CA SER A 308 10.53 -2.87 -9.73
C SER A 308 10.12 -3.16 -8.30
N MET A 309 10.25 -4.42 -7.87
CA MET A 309 10.10 -4.79 -6.47
C MET A 309 11.11 -4.03 -5.60
N GLU A 310 12.33 -3.86 -6.10
CA GLU A 310 13.41 -3.12 -5.44
C GLU A 310 13.06 -1.63 -5.24
N ILE A 311 12.41 -0.98 -6.21
CA ILE A 311 11.89 0.39 -6.07
C ILE A 311 10.80 0.47 -4.97
N VAL A 312 9.91 -0.53 -4.88
CA VAL A 312 8.88 -0.61 -3.82
C VAL A 312 9.53 -0.75 -2.44
N GLN A 313 10.52 -1.64 -2.31
CA GLN A 313 11.30 -1.85 -1.09
C GLN A 313 12.07 -0.58 -0.70
N ALA A 314 12.69 0.10 -1.66
CA ALA A 314 13.40 1.35 -1.45
C ALA A 314 12.49 2.45 -0.88
N ILE A 315 11.28 2.60 -1.44
CA ILE A 315 10.30 3.56 -0.95
C ILE A 315 9.84 3.21 0.48
N LEU A 316 9.64 1.93 0.82
CA LEU A 316 9.34 1.48 2.19
C LEU A 316 10.48 1.81 3.18
N ILE A 317 11.73 1.62 2.77
CA ILE A 317 12.92 1.99 3.55
C ILE A 317 12.97 3.50 3.77
N ILE A 318 12.80 4.32 2.72
CA ILE A 318 12.75 5.78 2.81
C ILE A 318 11.64 6.24 3.75
N ILE A 319 10.42 5.70 3.64
CA ILE A 319 9.27 6.03 4.49
C ILE A 319 9.56 5.75 5.97
N THR A 320 10.21 4.64 6.27
CA THR A 320 10.49 4.20 7.65
C THR A 320 11.38 5.18 8.42
N TYR A 321 12.35 5.77 7.71
CA TYR A 321 13.38 6.65 8.24
C TYR A 321 13.25 8.09 7.71
N LEU A 322 12.07 8.48 7.23
CA LEU A 322 11.87 9.73 6.51
C LEU A 322 12.16 10.95 7.39
N CYS A 323 12.77 11.98 6.81
CA CYS A 323 13.05 13.24 7.49
C CYS A 323 11.79 13.84 8.13
N GLY A 324 11.91 14.40 9.34
CA GLY A 324 10.82 15.14 10.01
C GLY A 324 10.22 16.26 9.16
N LEU A 325 11.04 16.94 8.36
CA LEU A 325 10.61 18.00 7.43
C LEU A 325 9.90 17.47 6.17
N LYS A 326 9.92 16.16 5.92
CA LYS A 326 9.40 15.52 4.71
C LYS A 326 8.19 14.62 4.97
N GLN A 327 7.71 14.55 6.20
CA GLN A 327 6.58 13.68 6.62
C GLN A 327 5.28 13.90 5.83
N HIS A 328 5.08 15.05 5.19
CA HIS A 328 3.92 15.24 4.29
C HIS A 328 3.94 14.22 3.13
N LEU A 329 5.13 13.87 2.60
CA LEU A 329 5.31 12.95 1.47
C LEU A 329 4.95 11.49 1.77
N THR A 330 4.95 11.04 3.03
CA THR A 330 4.80 9.63 3.41
C THR A 330 3.60 8.96 2.73
N TRP A 331 2.46 9.65 2.65
CA TRP A 331 1.25 9.10 2.01
C TRP A 331 1.40 8.96 0.50
N ALA A 332 1.92 9.99 -0.18
CA ALA A 332 2.09 9.98 -1.64
C ALA A 332 3.13 8.95 -2.09
N LEU A 333 4.23 8.82 -1.34
CA LEU A 333 5.24 7.78 -1.56
C LEU A 333 4.64 6.38 -1.35
N LEU A 334 3.83 6.17 -0.31
CA LEU A 334 3.19 4.88 -0.04
C LEU A 334 2.15 4.52 -1.10
N SER A 335 1.33 5.50 -1.55
CA SER A 335 0.42 5.32 -2.69
C SER A 335 1.17 4.95 -3.97
N LYS A 336 2.33 5.56 -4.25
CA LYS A 336 3.17 5.19 -5.40
C LYS A 336 3.72 3.77 -5.28
N ALA A 337 4.22 3.37 -4.10
CA ALA A 337 4.73 2.02 -3.87
C ALA A 337 3.63 0.94 -3.99
N ILE A 338 2.41 1.23 -3.52
CA ILE A 338 1.25 0.35 -3.71
C ILE A 338 0.87 0.27 -5.20
N GLY A 339 0.82 1.40 -5.91
CA GLY A 339 0.51 1.44 -7.34
C GLY A 339 1.47 0.58 -8.16
N ILE A 340 2.78 0.76 -7.96
CA ILE A 340 3.83 -0.04 -8.59
C ILE A 340 3.67 -1.54 -8.26
N ALA A 341 3.41 -1.88 -7.00
CA ALA A 341 3.25 -3.28 -6.58
C ALA A 341 2.03 -3.96 -7.24
N VAL A 342 0.94 -3.22 -7.48
CA VAL A 342 -0.26 -3.74 -8.17
C VAL A 342 -0.08 -3.79 -9.68
N GLU A 343 0.62 -2.82 -10.29
CA GLU A 343 0.98 -2.88 -11.72
C GLU A 343 1.88 -4.09 -12.00
N LEU A 344 2.88 -4.32 -11.15
CA LEU A 344 3.73 -5.52 -11.14
C LEU A 344 3.06 -6.78 -10.55
N ARG A 345 1.75 -6.79 -10.25
CA ARG A 345 0.98 -7.99 -9.83
C ARG A 345 1.45 -8.70 -8.54
N LEU A 346 2.17 -8.02 -7.65
CA LEU A 346 2.63 -8.57 -6.34
C LEU A 346 1.45 -8.97 -5.42
N ASP A 347 0.24 -8.50 -5.72
CA ASP A 347 -1.00 -8.83 -5.03
C ASP A 347 -1.56 -10.22 -5.38
N VAL A 348 -1.15 -10.80 -6.51
CA VAL A 348 -1.75 -12.02 -7.07
C VAL A 348 -1.29 -13.26 -6.30
N THR A 349 -2.27 -14.09 -5.91
CA THR A 349 -2.05 -15.39 -5.25
C THR A 349 -2.77 -16.50 -6.02
N PRO A 350 -2.09 -17.58 -6.44
CA PRO A 350 -0.65 -17.82 -6.31
C PRO A 350 0.18 -16.85 -7.18
N THR A 351 1.39 -16.56 -6.73
CA THR A 351 2.36 -15.72 -7.45
C THR A 351 2.62 -16.28 -8.86
N PRO A 352 2.48 -15.48 -9.93
CA PRO A 352 2.80 -15.91 -11.29
C PRO A 352 4.23 -16.45 -11.44
N GLN A 353 4.39 -17.53 -12.21
CA GLN A 353 5.63 -18.29 -12.32
C GLN A 353 6.78 -17.50 -12.97
N TRP A 354 6.49 -16.65 -13.96
CA TRP A 354 7.49 -15.80 -14.63
C TRP A 354 8.21 -14.85 -13.66
N GLN A 355 7.52 -14.32 -12.65
CA GLN A 355 8.10 -13.46 -11.60
C GLN A 355 9.16 -14.16 -10.74
N VAL A 356 9.21 -15.49 -10.80
CA VAL A 356 10.11 -16.33 -10.02
C VAL A 356 11.24 -16.90 -10.87
N GLU A 357 11.00 -17.11 -12.17
CA GLU A 357 11.94 -17.73 -13.10
C GLU A 357 12.81 -16.70 -13.88
N GLU A 358 12.29 -15.50 -14.14
CA GLU A 358 12.99 -14.44 -14.90
C GLU A 358 14.18 -13.82 -14.12
N PHE A 359 14.29 -14.10 -12.82
CA PHE A 359 15.21 -13.43 -11.89
C PHE A 359 16.43 -14.26 -11.47
N VAL A 360 17.00 -15.10 -12.35
CA VAL A 360 18.32 -15.72 -12.10
C VAL A 360 19.44 -14.68 -12.26
N SER A 361 19.59 -13.78 -11.29
CA SER A 361 20.75 -12.88 -11.22
C SER A 361 22.02 -13.67 -10.94
N LYS A 362 23.09 -13.38 -11.69
CA LYS A 362 24.44 -13.91 -11.47
C LYS A 362 25.06 -13.55 -10.11
N TYR A 363 24.39 -12.70 -9.32
CA TYR A 363 24.85 -12.22 -8.01
C TYR A 363 24.12 -12.87 -6.81
N HIS A 364 23.20 -13.83 -7.03
CA HIS A 364 22.63 -14.64 -5.95
C HIS A 364 22.34 -16.08 -6.36
N ASN A 365 22.44 -17.02 -5.42
CA ASN A 365 22.03 -18.42 -5.58
C ASN A 365 20.69 -18.73 -4.87
N ALA A 366 19.86 -17.70 -4.66
CA ALA A 366 18.58 -17.84 -3.95
C ALA A 366 17.60 -18.75 -4.71
N SER A 367 16.81 -19.54 -3.97
CA SER A 367 15.84 -20.46 -4.55
C SER A 367 14.60 -19.73 -5.09
N ALA A 368 13.89 -20.36 -6.02
CA ALA A 368 12.59 -19.92 -6.52
C ALA A 368 11.59 -19.61 -5.39
N GLU A 369 11.47 -20.52 -4.41
CA GLU A 369 10.61 -20.31 -3.24
C GLU A 369 11.05 -19.11 -2.38
N ARG A 370 12.35 -18.81 -2.32
CA ARG A 370 12.85 -17.63 -1.59
C ARG A 370 12.58 -16.31 -2.32
N MET A 371 12.70 -16.28 -3.65
CA MET A 371 12.30 -15.12 -4.46
C MET A 371 10.80 -14.84 -4.33
N LYS A 372 9.97 -15.89 -4.39
CA LYS A 372 8.53 -15.87 -4.10
C LYS A 372 8.21 -15.37 -2.68
N ARG A 373 8.99 -15.78 -1.66
CA ARG A 373 8.88 -15.22 -0.29
C ARG A 373 9.31 -13.76 -0.20
N ASN A 374 10.29 -13.31 -0.98
CA ASN A 374 10.70 -11.89 -1.06
C ASN A 374 9.57 -11.00 -1.59
N LEU A 375 8.90 -11.45 -2.66
CA LEU A 375 7.69 -10.82 -3.21
C LEU A 375 6.57 -10.73 -2.16
N GLN A 376 6.25 -11.86 -1.50
CA GLN A 376 5.20 -11.91 -0.48
C GLN A 376 5.52 -11.03 0.73
N ARG A 377 6.77 -11.02 1.19
CA ARG A 377 7.28 -10.15 2.27
C ARG A 377 7.16 -8.67 1.92
N THR A 378 7.46 -8.31 0.67
CA THR A 378 7.33 -6.93 0.17
C THR A 378 5.85 -6.49 0.15
N TRP A 379 4.95 -7.34 -0.33
CA TRP A 379 3.49 -7.09 -0.29
C TRP A 379 2.94 -6.98 1.14
N MET A 380 3.31 -7.90 2.03
CA MET A 380 2.96 -7.84 3.46
C MET A 380 3.49 -6.57 4.14
N SER A 381 4.67 -6.09 3.75
CA SER A 381 5.25 -4.84 4.28
C SER A 381 4.44 -3.61 3.85
N LEU A 382 3.93 -3.58 2.61
CA LEU A 382 2.98 -2.55 2.17
C LEU A 382 1.66 -2.61 2.97
N ILE A 383 1.13 -3.82 3.21
CA ILE A 383 -0.12 -4.04 3.97
C ILE A 383 -0.01 -3.52 5.42
N ASP A 384 1.12 -3.74 6.11
CA ASP A 384 1.40 -3.20 7.45
C ASP A 384 1.56 -1.67 7.41
N TRP A 385 2.39 -1.13 6.49
CA TRP A 385 2.63 0.31 6.41
C TRP A 385 1.42 1.16 5.97
N ASP A 386 0.57 0.64 5.09
CA ASP A 386 -0.71 1.27 4.71
C ASP A 386 -1.61 1.43 5.93
N ARG A 387 -1.87 0.33 6.66
CA ARG A 387 -2.65 0.34 7.91
C ARG A 387 -2.01 1.21 8.97
N ALA A 388 -0.68 1.17 9.11
CA ALA A 388 0.05 1.99 10.07
C ALA A 388 -0.08 3.49 9.79
N THR A 389 0.05 3.89 8.53
CA THR A 389 -0.01 5.31 8.11
C THR A 389 -1.45 5.82 8.12
N ALA A 390 -2.41 5.00 7.72
CA ALA A 390 -3.85 5.30 7.79
C ALA A 390 -4.29 5.56 9.24
N PHE A 391 -3.90 4.68 10.17
CA PHE A 391 -4.22 4.78 11.59
C PHE A 391 -3.72 6.10 12.22
N ILE A 392 -2.47 6.51 11.99
CA ILE A 392 -1.92 7.78 12.55
C ILE A 392 -2.33 9.04 11.78
N ARG A 393 -2.99 8.92 10.63
CA ARG A 393 -3.58 10.06 9.89
C ARG A 393 -5.10 10.13 10.02
N GLY A 394 -5.70 9.20 10.75
CA GLY A 394 -7.13 9.11 10.93
C GLY A 394 -7.93 8.77 9.68
N ARG A 395 -7.28 8.11 8.71
CA ARG A 395 -7.82 7.78 7.38
C ARG A 395 -8.15 6.30 7.28
N ARG A 396 -8.94 5.94 6.27
CA ARG A 396 -9.06 4.54 5.83
C ARG A 396 -7.76 4.11 5.11
N PRO A 397 -7.32 2.84 5.25
CA PRO A 397 -6.24 2.28 4.45
C PRO A 397 -6.58 2.30 2.95
N ILE A 398 -5.55 2.34 2.10
CA ILE A 398 -5.68 2.27 0.64
C ILE A 398 -6.04 0.84 0.21
N LEU A 399 -5.45 -0.17 0.86
CA LEU A 399 -5.67 -1.59 0.58
C LEU A 399 -6.84 -2.15 1.40
N HIS A 400 -7.79 -2.79 0.72
CA HIS A 400 -8.95 -3.43 1.36
C HIS A 400 -8.56 -4.51 2.38
N ASP A 401 -9.47 -4.81 3.32
CA ASP A 401 -9.18 -5.74 4.43
C ASP A 401 -8.89 -7.18 3.96
N HIS A 402 -9.59 -7.64 2.91
CA HIS A 402 -9.47 -9.00 2.37
C HIS A 402 -8.12 -9.29 1.73
N VAL A 403 -7.31 -8.25 1.47
CA VAL A 403 -5.92 -8.36 0.98
C VAL A 403 -4.99 -8.86 2.11
N CYS A 404 -5.37 -8.65 3.37
CA CYS A 404 -4.63 -9.18 4.52
C CYS A 404 -4.83 -10.70 4.62
N GLY A 405 -3.74 -11.46 4.55
CA GLY A 405 -3.74 -12.89 4.86
C GLY A 405 -4.34 -13.17 6.25
N SER A 406 -5.07 -14.28 6.38
CA SER A 406 -5.71 -14.64 7.66
C SER A 406 -4.69 -14.84 8.79
N MET A 407 -5.10 -14.61 10.05
CA MET A 407 -4.24 -14.85 11.22
C MET A 407 -3.63 -16.25 11.24
N LYS A 408 -4.38 -17.27 10.79
CA LYS A 408 -3.86 -18.64 10.60
C LYS A 408 -2.75 -18.66 9.57
N TRP A 409 -3.01 -18.16 8.35
CA TRP A 409 -2.02 -18.10 7.26
C TRP A 409 -0.74 -17.37 7.67
N LEU A 410 -0.84 -16.29 8.45
CA LEU A 410 0.32 -15.56 8.98
C LEU A 410 1.18 -16.44 9.90
N THR A 411 0.55 -17.21 10.81
CA THR A 411 1.29 -18.14 11.69
C THR A 411 1.86 -19.34 10.95
N GLU A 412 1.30 -19.73 9.80
CA GLU A 412 1.81 -20.80 8.95
C GLU A 412 2.97 -20.29 8.08
N TRP A 413 2.83 -19.12 7.44
CA TRP A 413 3.82 -18.51 6.54
C TRP A 413 5.14 -18.17 7.22
N CYS A 414 5.12 -17.69 8.48
CA CYS A 414 6.34 -17.43 9.26
C CYS A 414 6.96 -18.69 9.88
N SER A 415 6.33 -19.86 9.73
CA SER A 415 6.81 -21.15 10.26
C SER A 415 7.29 -22.10 9.16
N GLN A 416 7.46 -21.61 7.92
CA GLN A 416 7.99 -22.37 6.79
C GLN A 416 9.53 -22.49 6.85
N PRO A 417 10.16 -23.49 6.19
CA PRO A 417 11.61 -23.69 6.26
C PRO A 417 12.44 -22.48 5.81
N ASP A 418 12.02 -21.79 4.74
CA ASP A 418 12.69 -20.60 4.20
C ASP A 418 12.25 -19.29 4.87
N ALA A 419 11.74 -19.34 6.11
CA ALA A 419 11.37 -18.16 6.88
C ALA A 419 12.60 -17.50 7.52
N LEU A 420 12.73 -16.19 7.34
CA LEU A 420 13.76 -15.40 8.02
C LEU A 420 13.39 -15.22 9.50
N VAL A 421 14.39 -15.08 10.38
CA VAL A 421 14.19 -14.94 11.83
C VAL A 421 13.16 -13.84 12.17
N PHE A 422 13.18 -12.73 11.44
CA PHE A 422 12.27 -11.61 11.66
C PHE A 422 10.87 -11.75 11.01
N ASP A 423 10.64 -12.75 10.13
CA ASP A 423 9.36 -12.95 9.44
C ASP A 423 8.21 -13.17 10.46
N THR A 424 8.51 -13.81 11.60
CA THR A 424 7.54 -14.02 12.69
C THR A 424 7.10 -12.69 13.31
N MET A 425 8.02 -11.77 13.56
CA MET A 425 7.70 -10.43 14.07
C MET A 425 7.00 -9.57 13.00
N SER A 426 7.25 -9.80 11.71
CA SER A 426 6.54 -9.10 10.61
C SER A 426 5.09 -9.57 10.47
N CYS A 427 4.84 -10.88 10.54
CA CYS A 427 3.48 -11.41 10.69
C CYS A 427 2.79 -10.89 11.95
N ALA A 428 3.51 -10.80 13.08
CA ALA A 428 2.98 -10.32 14.34
C ALA A 428 2.55 -8.84 14.26
N THR A 429 3.39 -7.93 13.72
CA THR A 429 3.03 -6.51 13.59
C THR A 429 1.85 -6.32 12.63
N MET A 430 1.87 -6.97 11.47
CA MET A 430 0.77 -6.88 10.49
C MET A 430 -0.56 -7.41 11.06
N GLY A 431 -0.53 -8.54 11.77
CA GLY A 431 -1.70 -9.09 12.46
C GLY A 431 -2.23 -8.16 13.57
N LEU A 432 -1.34 -7.46 14.29
CA LEU A 432 -1.74 -6.48 15.31
C LEU A 432 -2.44 -5.27 14.67
N ARG A 433 -2.00 -4.84 13.46
CA ARG A 433 -2.68 -3.76 12.72
C ARG A 433 -4.04 -4.18 12.20
N ALA A 434 -4.17 -5.41 11.73
CA ALA A 434 -5.46 -5.93 11.28
C ALA A 434 -6.49 -5.87 12.42
N VAL A 435 -6.12 -6.32 13.63
CA VAL A 435 -6.96 -6.21 14.84
C VAL A 435 -7.26 -4.75 15.17
N ALA A 436 -6.26 -3.87 15.19
CA ALA A 436 -6.45 -2.46 15.54
C ALA A 436 -7.39 -1.71 14.57
N VAL A 437 -7.24 -1.91 13.25
CA VAL A 437 -8.10 -1.27 12.24
C VAL A 437 -9.53 -1.84 12.26
N GLN A 438 -9.69 -3.14 12.52
CA GLN A 438 -11.01 -3.76 12.70
C GLN A 438 -11.73 -3.24 13.96
N LEU A 439 -11.01 -3.11 15.08
CA LEU A 439 -11.53 -2.48 16.30
C LEU A 439 -11.93 -1.02 16.03
N GLN A 440 -11.03 -0.21 15.47
CA GLN A 440 -11.29 1.20 15.15
C GLN A 440 -12.58 1.36 14.33
N ARG A 441 -12.78 0.54 13.28
CA ARG A 441 -14.01 0.59 12.47
C ARG A 441 -15.27 0.16 13.25
N ARG A 442 -15.20 -0.88 14.08
CA ARG A 442 -16.33 -1.32 14.93
C ARG A 442 -16.74 -0.23 15.93
N ILE A 443 -15.76 0.48 16.50
CA ILE A 443 -15.99 1.60 17.42
C ILE A 443 -16.66 2.76 16.68
N LEU A 444 -16.11 3.20 15.56
CA LEU A 444 -16.68 4.30 14.77
C LEU A 444 -18.11 3.99 14.26
N TYR A 445 -18.39 2.73 13.89
CA TYR A 445 -19.74 2.30 13.52
C TYR A 445 -20.76 2.45 14.66
N LYS A 446 -20.40 2.02 15.89
CA LYS A 446 -21.25 2.21 17.08
C LYS A 446 -21.52 3.69 17.41
N LEU A 447 -20.52 4.55 17.17
CA LEU A 447 -20.66 5.99 17.39
C LEU A 447 -21.57 6.63 16.33
N ALA A 448 -21.50 6.16 15.08
CA ALA A 448 -22.37 6.61 13.99
C ALA A 448 -23.82 6.13 14.14
N SER A 449 -24.04 4.89 14.62
CA SER A 449 -25.38 4.32 14.85
C SER A 449 -26.14 4.96 16.03
N LYS A 450 -25.46 5.76 16.85
CA LYS A 450 -26.00 6.40 18.08
C LYS A 450 -26.51 5.39 19.11
N GLU A 451 -25.92 4.19 19.13
CA GLU A 451 -26.10 3.23 20.22
C GLU A 451 -25.66 3.82 21.57
N THR A 452 -26.21 3.29 22.66
CA THR A 452 -25.77 3.64 24.01
C THR A 452 -24.34 3.16 24.23
N PHE A 453 -23.39 4.10 24.19
CA PHE A 453 -21.98 3.80 24.40
C PHE A 453 -21.66 3.63 25.90
N ASP A 454 -21.37 2.40 26.33
CA ASP A 454 -20.70 2.14 27.61
C ASP A 454 -19.18 2.03 27.44
N PHE A 455 -18.45 2.48 28.46
CA PHE A 455 -16.99 2.49 28.47
C PHE A 455 -16.37 1.16 28.94
N GLU A 456 -16.98 0.44 29.88
CA GLU A 456 -16.41 -0.80 30.38
C GLU A 456 -16.56 -1.93 29.33
N ASP A 457 -17.72 -2.02 28.67
CA ASP A 457 -17.91 -2.88 27.49
C ASP A 457 -16.89 -2.60 26.37
N HIS A 458 -16.53 -1.33 26.17
CA HIS A 458 -15.53 -0.90 25.20
C HIS A 458 -14.10 -1.27 25.61
N VAL A 459 -13.75 -1.08 26.90
CA VAL A 459 -12.48 -1.55 27.48
C VAL A 459 -12.36 -3.06 27.36
N HIS A 460 -13.39 -3.81 27.76
CA HIS A 460 -13.43 -5.27 27.67
C HIS A 460 -13.30 -5.77 26.23
N LEU A 461 -13.95 -5.13 25.26
CA LEU A 461 -13.80 -5.46 23.84
C LEU A 461 -12.36 -5.26 23.36
N VAL A 462 -11.75 -4.09 23.61
CA VAL A 462 -10.38 -3.79 23.19
C VAL A 462 -9.38 -4.75 23.84
N ASP A 463 -9.51 -5.01 25.13
CA ASP A 463 -8.60 -5.91 25.87
C ASP A 463 -8.78 -7.39 25.51
N HIS A 464 -9.99 -7.84 25.20
CA HIS A 464 -10.22 -9.21 24.73
C HIS A 464 -9.51 -9.48 23.40
N GLU A 465 -9.71 -8.62 22.41
CA GLU A 465 -9.15 -8.77 21.05
C GLU A 465 -7.62 -8.64 21.06
N LEU A 466 -7.07 -7.68 21.83
CA LEU A 466 -5.63 -7.55 22.03
C LEU A 466 -5.03 -8.74 22.81
N SER A 467 -5.76 -9.33 23.75
CA SER A 467 -5.32 -10.54 24.48
C SER A 467 -5.36 -11.80 23.59
N SER A 468 -6.34 -11.89 22.70
CA SER A 468 -6.46 -12.95 21.68
C SER A 468 -5.29 -12.91 20.67
N TRP A 469 -4.92 -11.71 20.20
CA TRP A 469 -3.69 -11.53 19.43
C TRP A 469 -2.45 -11.93 20.26
N ARG A 470 -2.40 -11.51 21.53
CA ARG A 470 -1.23 -11.73 22.41
C ARG A 470 -0.97 -13.20 22.69
N SER A 471 -2.01 -14.01 22.93
CA SER A 471 -1.86 -15.46 23.15
C SER A 471 -1.35 -16.20 21.92
N THR A 472 -1.62 -15.69 20.72
CA THR A 472 -1.18 -16.28 19.45
C THR A 472 0.30 -15.99 19.15
N TRP A 473 0.78 -14.78 19.45
CA TRP A 473 2.09 -14.28 19.00
C TRP A 473 3.15 -14.15 20.09
N PHE A 474 2.80 -13.78 21.32
CA PHE A 474 3.81 -13.27 22.28
C PHE A 474 4.90 -14.29 22.64
N SER A 475 4.57 -15.57 22.70
CA SER A 475 5.51 -16.68 22.95
C SER A 475 6.39 -17.04 21.75
N ARG A 476 6.10 -16.54 20.55
CA ARG A 476 6.87 -16.77 19.32
C ARG A 476 7.95 -15.70 19.08
N LEU A 477 7.91 -14.59 19.81
CA LEU A 477 8.76 -13.42 19.60
C LEU A 477 10.00 -13.47 20.47
N MET A 478 11.12 -12.92 19.98
CA MET A 478 12.35 -12.81 20.74
C MET A 478 12.15 -11.88 21.97
N PRO A 479 12.88 -12.05 23.09
CA PRO A 479 12.67 -11.25 24.31
C PRO A 479 12.74 -9.72 24.08
N GLU A 480 13.60 -9.28 23.16
CA GLU A 480 13.67 -7.90 22.71
C GLU A 480 12.41 -7.42 21.97
N GLU A 481 11.86 -8.26 21.10
CA GLU A 481 10.66 -7.97 20.32
C GLU A 481 9.43 -7.97 21.21
N GLN A 482 9.38 -8.85 22.22
CA GLN A 482 8.38 -8.85 23.27
C GLN A 482 8.31 -7.50 24.01
N VAL A 483 9.46 -6.87 24.33
CA VAL A 483 9.50 -5.53 24.93
C VAL A 483 8.97 -4.47 23.96
N ARG A 484 9.42 -4.49 22.69
CA ARG A 484 9.00 -3.53 21.66
C ARG A 484 7.49 -3.61 21.40
N ILE A 485 6.96 -4.81 21.14
CA ILE A 485 5.55 -5.01 20.78
C ILE A 485 4.60 -4.75 21.95
N VAL A 486 5.03 -4.94 23.21
CA VAL A 486 4.23 -4.58 24.39
C VAL A 486 4.05 -3.06 24.50
N HIS A 487 5.03 -2.26 24.08
CA HIS A 487 4.87 -0.81 23.99
C HIS A 487 3.93 -0.40 22.84
N ASP A 488 4.14 -0.97 21.65
CA ASP A 488 3.29 -0.71 20.48
C ASP A 488 1.81 -1.11 20.76
N MET A 489 1.57 -2.27 21.41
CA MET A 489 0.24 -2.70 21.87
C MET A 489 -0.41 -1.69 22.83
N ARG A 490 0.33 -1.17 23.81
CA ARG A 490 -0.21 -0.20 24.79
C ARG A 490 -0.57 1.13 24.11
N CYS A 491 0.22 1.58 23.14
CA CYS A 491 -0.11 2.74 22.33
C CYS A 491 -1.40 2.53 21.53
N LEU A 492 -1.53 1.39 20.84
CA LEU A 492 -2.75 1.05 20.08
C LEU A 492 -3.97 0.94 21.00
N ARG A 493 -3.86 0.29 22.16
CA ARG A 493 -4.90 0.26 23.21
C ARG A 493 -5.34 1.66 23.58
N PHE A 494 -4.40 2.56 23.87
CA PHE A 494 -4.72 3.94 24.25
C PHE A 494 -5.50 4.68 23.16
N VAL A 495 -5.07 4.62 21.90
CA VAL A 495 -5.77 5.29 20.78
C VAL A 495 -7.19 4.71 20.58
N LEU A 496 -7.36 3.40 20.73
CA LEU A 496 -8.67 2.75 20.65
C LEU A 496 -9.59 3.13 21.82
N LEU A 497 -9.06 3.30 23.03
CA LEU A 497 -9.81 3.84 24.16
C LEU A 497 -10.15 5.33 24.03
N MET A 498 -9.30 6.12 23.38
CA MET A 498 -9.55 7.55 23.14
C MET A 498 -10.48 7.85 21.96
N THR A 499 -10.65 6.91 21.01
CA THR A 499 -11.51 7.06 19.82
C THR A 499 -12.89 7.69 20.10
N PRO A 500 -13.64 7.31 21.16
CA PRO A 500 -14.95 7.89 21.46
C PRO A 500 -14.89 9.30 22.07
N TYR A 501 -13.73 9.71 22.58
CA TYR A 501 -13.57 10.87 23.46
C TYR A 501 -12.74 12.02 22.87
N GLU A 502 -12.19 11.88 21.66
CA GLU A 502 -11.37 12.94 21.03
C GLU A 502 -12.10 14.29 20.99
N HIS A 503 -13.30 14.32 20.44
CA HIS A 503 -14.12 15.54 20.38
C HIS A 503 -14.55 16.02 21.78
N SER A 504 -14.87 15.10 22.69
CA SER A 504 -15.27 15.42 24.07
C SER A 504 -14.14 16.08 24.86
N LEU A 505 -12.90 15.60 24.71
CA LEU A 505 -11.70 16.11 25.37
C LEU A 505 -11.46 17.61 25.09
N TYR A 506 -11.84 18.10 23.90
CA TYR A 506 -11.72 19.51 23.52
C TYR A 506 -12.96 20.37 23.80
N THR A 507 -14.14 19.77 24.05
CA THR A 507 -15.41 20.51 24.11
C THR A 507 -16.17 20.42 25.43
N LYS A 508 -16.11 19.27 26.12
CA LYS A 508 -16.97 18.94 27.29
C LYS A 508 -16.23 18.21 28.42
N GLY A 509 -14.95 17.92 28.24
CA GLY A 509 -14.14 17.10 29.14
C GLY A 509 -14.47 15.61 29.05
N ILE A 510 -13.95 14.85 30.01
CA ILE A 510 -14.15 13.39 30.14
C ILE A 510 -14.62 13.09 31.57
N ALA A 511 -15.64 12.23 31.72
CA ALA A 511 -16.19 11.84 33.01
C ALA A 511 -15.16 11.13 33.91
N GLY A 512 -15.19 11.38 35.23
CA GLY A 512 -14.12 11.02 36.17
C GLY A 512 -13.58 9.58 36.06
N LYS A 513 -14.46 8.57 36.13
CA LYS A 513 -14.07 7.14 36.04
C LYS A 513 -13.36 6.81 34.71
N VAL A 514 -13.88 7.34 33.59
CA VAL A 514 -13.30 7.17 32.25
C VAL A 514 -11.93 7.86 32.19
N ARG A 515 -11.89 9.12 32.64
CA ARG A 515 -10.71 9.99 32.67
C ARG A 515 -9.55 9.33 33.43
N GLU A 516 -9.82 8.74 34.60
CA GLU A 516 -8.82 8.02 35.40
C GLU A 516 -8.25 6.79 34.68
N GLN A 517 -9.11 5.97 34.05
CA GLN A 517 -8.65 4.82 33.27
C GLN A 517 -7.81 5.22 32.05
N VAL A 518 -8.23 6.25 31.28
CA VAL A 518 -7.44 6.69 30.12
C VAL A 518 -6.16 7.41 30.52
N LEU A 519 -6.15 8.17 31.63
CA LEU A 519 -4.94 8.80 32.17
C LEU A 519 -3.91 7.75 32.60
N ALA A 520 -4.33 6.73 33.35
CA ALA A 520 -3.45 5.63 33.75
C ALA A 520 -2.86 4.88 32.54
N ALA A 521 -3.68 4.60 31.52
CA ALA A 521 -3.20 3.99 30.27
C ALA A 521 -2.20 4.89 29.52
N ALA A 522 -2.45 6.21 29.47
CA ALA A 522 -1.56 7.17 28.83
C ALA A 522 -0.20 7.28 29.53
N ILE A 523 -0.22 7.29 30.87
CA ILE A 523 0.97 7.37 31.71
C ILE A 523 1.83 6.11 31.59
N GLU A 524 1.25 4.92 31.51
CA GLU A 524 2.01 3.68 31.25
C GLU A 524 2.68 3.67 29.86
N VAL A 525 2.03 4.22 28.83
CA VAL A 525 2.66 4.43 27.50
C VAL A 525 3.83 5.41 27.58
N CYS A 526 3.65 6.54 28.27
CA CYS A 526 4.69 7.56 28.44
C CYS A 526 5.89 7.05 29.25
N LYS A 527 5.64 6.34 30.36
CA LYS A 527 6.66 5.65 31.17
C LYS A 527 7.41 4.61 30.34
N GLY A 528 6.70 3.79 29.56
CA GLY A 528 7.30 2.76 28.70
C GLY A 528 8.16 3.32 27.55
N ALA A 529 7.88 4.54 27.09
CA ALA A 529 8.67 5.20 26.04
C ALA A 529 10.06 5.69 26.53
N ILE A 530 10.18 6.05 27.82
CA ILE A 530 11.42 6.58 28.42
C ILE A 530 12.64 5.65 28.25
N PRO A 531 12.59 4.34 28.60
CA PRO A 531 13.74 3.45 28.41
C PRO A 531 14.06 3.17 26.94
N LEU A 532 13.03 3.08 26.07
CA LEU A 532 13.22 2.88 24.63
C LEU A 532 13.97 4.07 24.00
N LEU A 533 13.58 5.30 24.34
CA LEU A 533 14.24 6.53 23.88
C LEU A 533 15.59 6.80 24.58
N ALA A 534 15.88 6.13 25.71
CA ALA A 534 17.13 6.30 26.43
C ALA A 534 18.30 5.50 25.83
N GLY A 535 18.04 4.48 25.00
CA GLY A 535 19.07 3.61 24.41
C GLY A 535 19.77 2.64 25.38
N ASN A 536 19.60 2.82 26.70
CA ASN A 536 20.27 2.06 27.77
C ASN A 536 19.64 0.66 28.03
N GLY A 537 19.05 0.03 27.03
CA GLY A 537 18.42 -1.30 27.14
C GLY A 537 19.11 -2.35 26.26
N PRO A 538 18.82 -3.65 26.46
CA PRO A 538 19.32 -4.71 25.57
C PRO A 538 18.90 -4.45 24.10
N THR A 539 17.72 -3.87 23.90
CA THR A 539 17.26 -3.29 22.63
C THR A 539 18.00 -1.98 22.30
N SER A 540 19.31 -2.05 22.13
CA SER A 540 20.17 -0.85 22.01
C SER A 540 20.01 -0.12 20.68
N GLY A 541 19.84 1.21 20.75
CA GLY A 541 20.06 2.12 19.62
C GLY A 541 18.86 3.00 19.20
N VAL A 542 19.20 4.22 18.77
CA VAL A 542 18.30 5.21 18.15
C VAL A 542 17.49 4.61 17.00
N ASN A 543 18.06 3.62 16.31
CA ASN A 543 17.51 2.93 15.13
C ASN A 543 16.05 2.43 15.33
N SER A 544 15.66 2.05 16.55
CA SER A 544 14.29 1.58 16.84
C SER A 544 13.20 2.67 16.79
N VAL A 545 13.61 3.95 16.74
CA VAL A 545 12.74 5.13 16.81
C VAL A 545 12.27 5.50 15.40
N THR A 546 11.22 4.83 14.94
CA THR A 546 10.56 5.17 13.67
C THR A 546 9.61 6.36 13.82
N CYS A 547 9.33 7.06 12.72
CA CYS A 547 8.37 8.16 12.69
C CYS A 547 7.00 7.74 13.24
N TYR A 548 6.54 6.53 12.90
CA TYR A 548 5.30 5.94 13.42
C TYR A 548 5.26 5.89 14.96
N ARG A 549 6.33 5.43 15.61
CA ARG A 549 6.40 5.39 17.09
C ARG A 549 6.46 6.79 17.70
N LEU A 550 7.19 7.72 17.10
CA LEU A 550 7.22 9.11 17.55
C LEU A 550 5.83 9.77 17.49
N TYR A 551 5.03 9.50 16.46
CA TYR A 551 3.65 9.98 16.37
C TYR A 551 2.76 9.40 17.48
N LEU A 552 2.79 8.09 17.72
CA LEU A 552 2.05 7.47 18.82
C LEU A 552 2.42 8.04 20.20
N ILE A 553 3.72 8.05 20.52
CA ILE A 553 4.24 8.54 21.81
C ILE A 553 3.81 9.99 22.03
N SER A 554 3.83 10.81 20.97
CA SER A 554 3.42 12.20 21.04
C SER A 554 1.92 12.34 21.22
N TYR A 555 1.10 11.69 20.40
CA TYR A 555 -0.36 11.69 20.54
C TYR A 555 -0.76 11.35 21.99
N THR A 556 -0.22 10.25 22.54
CA THR A 556 -0.50 9.88 23.93
C THR A 556 0.00 10.93 24.93
N ALA A 557 1.21 11.49 24.77
CA ALA A 557 1.73 12.51 25.68
C ALA A 557 0.92 13.82 25.67
N PHE A 558 0.44 14.27 24.50
CA PHE A 558 -0.38 15.47 24.39
C PHE A 558 -1.82 15.25 24.82
N CYS A 559 -2.41 14.07 24.55
CA CYS A 559 -3.68 13.68 25.19
C CYS A 559 -3.53 13.61 26.72
N THR A 560 -2.41 13.09 27.25
CA THR A 560 -2.12 13.09 28.70
C THR A 560 -2.18 14.50 29.27
N LEU A 561 -1.48 15.46 28.64
CA LEU A 561 -1.54 16.87 29.06
C LEU A 561 -2.96 17.42 29.02
N ARG A 562 -3.75 17.16 27.98
CA ARG A 562 -5.14 17.63 27.89
C ARG A 562 -6.06 16.99 28.93
N ILE A 563 -5.85 15.73 29.28
CA ILE A 563 -6.60 15.02 30.33
C ILE A 563 -6.31 15.61 31.72
N ILE A 564 -5.05 15.99 31.98
CA ILE A 564 -4.64 16.72 33.19
C ILE A 564 -5.25 18.13 33.18
N ASP A 565 -5.06 18.89 32.10
CA ASP A 565 -5.55 20.27 31.89
C ASP A 565 -7.07 20.38 32.15
N ALA A 566 -7.86 19.44 31.63
CA ALA A 566 -9.31 19.36 31.80
C ALA A 566 -9.79 18.79 33.16
N SER A 567 -8.89 18.40 34.08
CA SER A 567 -9.27 17.91 35.41
C SER A 567 -9.58 19.07 36.35
N PRO A 568 -10.82 19.24 36.85
CA PRO A 568 -11.21 20.43 37.59
C PRO A 568 -10.60 20.47 38.99
N LEU A 569 -10.19 21.66 39.43
CA LEU A 569 -9.67 21.92 40.78
C LEU A 569 -10.84 21.93 41.78
N TRP A 570 -10.86 20.99 42.73
CA TRP A 570 -11.86 20.91 43.80
C TRP A 570 -11.16 20.74 45.17
N GLY A 571 -11.67 21.48 46.17
CA GLY A 571 -11.01 21.72 47.45
C GLY A 571 -10.77 20.50 48.35
N ALA A 572 -9.83 20.64 49.29
CA ALA A 572 -9.45 19.68 50.36
C ALA A 572 -8.87 18.32 49.92
N ILE A 573 -9.25 17.82 48.73
CA ILE A 573 -8.55 16.74 48.02
C ILE A 573 -7.32 17.30 47.27
N GLU A 574 -7.19 18.64 47.23
CA GLU A 574 -6.15 19.44 46.58
C GLU A 574 -4.76 18.80 46.64
N ASN A 575 -4.19 18.58 47.85
CA ASN A 575 -2.82 18.07 47.98
C ASN A 575 -2.61 16.74 47.23
N LEU A 576 -3.51 15.77 47.40
CA LEU A 576 -3.34 14.43 46.82
C LEU A 576 -3.56 14.42 45.30
N SER A 577 -4.49 15.23 44.77
CA SER A 577 -4.68 15.38 43.33
C SER A 577 -3.56 16.21 42.69
N SER A 578 -3.04 17.20 43.41
CA SER A 578 -1.93 18.06 43.02
C SER A 578 -0.63 17.24 42.93
N ASP A 579 -0.29 16.46 43.96
CA ASP A 579 0.89 15.58 43.96
C ASP A 579 0.84 14.55 42.81
N MET A 580 -0.33 14.01 42.50
CA MET A 580 -0.52 13.08 41.38
C MET A 580 -0.38 13.76 40.01
N ASP A 581 -0.94 14.96 39.82
CA ASP A 581 -0.72 15.76 38.61
C ASP A 581 0.76 16.13 38.45
N LEU A 582 1.46 16.49 39.53
CA LEU A 582 2.88 16.80 39.52
C LEU A 582 3.73 15.58 39.17
N PHE A 583 3.38 14.40 39.71
CA PHE A 583 3.99 13.12 39.34
C PHE A 583 3.81 12.83 37.85
N HIS A 584 2.60 13.00 37.30
CA HIS A 584 2.33 12.83 35.87
C HIS A 584 3.10 13.82 34.99
N LEU A 585 3.13 15.11 35.37
CA LEU A 585 3.90 16.14 34.68
C LEU A 585 5.41 15.88 34.75
N SER A 586 5.92 15.29 35.84
CA SER A 586 7.34 14.90 35.96
C SER A 586 7.72 13.83 34.94
N ILE A 587 6.85 12.83 34.70
CA ILE A 587 7.03 11.78 33.70
C ILE A 587 7.08 12.38 32.29
N LEU A 588 6.15 13.29 31.98
CA LEU A 588 6.10 13.99 30.70
C LEU A 588 7.33 14.90 30.49
N GLY A 589 7.81 15.55 31.56
CA GLY A 589 9.06 16.33 31.56
C GLY A 589 10.30 15.46 31.29
N VAL A 590 10.37 14.24 31.87
CA VAL A 590 11.45 13.28 31.57
C VAL A 590 11.34 12.76 30.14
N LEU A 591 10.15 12.43 29.66
CA LEU A 591 9.91 11.99 28.28
C LEU A 591 10.33 13.08 27.27
N ALA A 592 9.90 14.33 27.48
CA ALA A 592 10.30 15.49 26.70
C ALA A 592 11.81 15.71 26.73
N LYS A 593 12.45 15.55 27.91
CA LYS A 593 13.92 15.59 28.03
C LYS A 593 14.61 14.47 27.26
N ARG A 594 14.06 13.25 27.20
CA ARG A 594 14.62 12.15 26.37
C ARG A 594 14.50 12.46 24.88
N LEU A 595 13.34 12.91 24.41
CA LEU A 595 13.12 13.34 23.03
C LEU A 595 14.07 14.46 22.60
N LEU A 596 14.29 15.47 23.46
CA LEU A 596 15.25 16.56 23.21
C LEU A 596 16.73 16.14 23.19
N ASN A 597 17.07 14.99 23.77
CA ASN A 597 18.46 14.49 23.86
C ASN A 597 18.70 13.26 22.96
N LEU A 598 17.80 12.96 22.02
CA LEU A 598 17.98 11.87 21.07
C LEU A 598 19.10 12.21 20.08
N ARG A 599 20.28 11.60 20.26
CA ARG A 599 21.47 11.82 19.42
C ARG A 599 21.33 11.12 18.06
N ALA A 600 20.55 11.71 17.17
CA ALA A 600 20.25 11.23 15.82
C ALA A 600 20.65 12.26 14.75
N HIS A 601 20.96 11.81 13.53
CA HIS A 601 21.08 12.70 12.37
C HIS A 601 19.76 13.45 12.12
N MET A 602 19.84 14.67 11.57
CA MET A 602 18.69 15.60 11.49
C MET A 602 17.41 15.01 10.90
N ASN A 603 17.50 14.08 9.94
CA ASN A 603 16.33 13.43 9.36
C ASN A 603 15.45 12.76 10.44
N VAL A 604 16.02 11.86 11.25
CA VAL A 604 15.32 11.19 12.36
C VAL A 604 15.19 12.13 13.58
N GLY A 605 16.24 12.91 13.87
CA GLY A 605 16.32 13.77 15.05
C GLY A 605 15.33 14.93 15.07
N SER A 606 15.11 15.61 13.93
CA SER A 606 14.28 16.82 13.83
C SER A 606 12.87 16.63 14.38
N LEU A 607 12.21 15.52 14.02
CA LEU A 607 10.89 15.17 14.53
C LEU A 607 10.91 15.02 16.06
N SER A 608 11.84 14.22 16.59
CA SER A 608 11.96 14.02 18.05
C SER A 608 12.23 15.31 18.83
N VAL A 609 13.09 16.20 18.32
CA VAL A 609 13.44 17.48 18.96
C VAL A 609 12.27 18.47 18.92
N ALA A 610 11.53 18.54 17.80
CA ALA A 610 10.34 19.39 17.70
C ALA A 610 9.23 18.95 18.67
N LEU A 611 8.96 17.64 18.73
CA LEU A 611 8.00 17.02 19.63
C LEU A 611 8.42 17.23 21.11
N GLY A 612 9.68 16.97 21.44
CA GLY A 612 10.23 17.17 22.78
C GLY A 612 10.19 18.64 23.24
N ARG A 613 10.43 19.60 22.34
CA ARG A 613 10.31 21.04 22.63
C ARG A 613 8.87 21.43 22.92
N ARG A 614 7.93 21.04 22.04
CA ARG A 614 6.49 21.32 22.21
C ARG A 614 5.95 20.68 23.51
N LEU A 615 6.33 19.43 23.80
CA LEU A 615 5.92 18.72 25.01
C LEU A 615 6.50 19.36 26.28
N MET A 616 7.79 19.70 26.29
CA MET A 616 8.45 20.39 27.43
C MET A 616 7.77 21.73 27.74
N ASN A 617 7.47 22.53 26.72
CA ASN A 617 6.85 23.85 26.89
C ASN A 617 5.41 23.72 27.44
N ALA A 618 4.62 22.80 26.90
CA ALA A 618 3.25 22.56 27.36
C ALA A 618 3.20 21.99 28.80
N THR A 619 4.09 21.05 29.12
CA THR A 619 4.26 20.51 30.49
C THR A 619 4.62 21.61 31.48
N ARG A 620 5.57 22.50 31.14
CA ARG A 620 5.95 23.64 31.97
C ARG A 620 4.82 24.64 32.16
N LYS A 621 4.11 25.02 31.09
CA LYS A 621 2.97 25.95 31.17
C LYS A 621 1.91 25.43 32.13
N LEU A 622 1.51 24.17 31.98
CA LEU A 622 0.50 23.53 32.83
C LEU A 622 0.97 23.43 34.29
N ALA A 623 2.25 23.14 34.53
CA ALA A 623 2.84 23.18 35.87
C ALA A 623 2.82 24.59 36.48
N THR A 624 3.19 25.65 35.74
CA THR A 624 3.10 27.03 36.25
C THR A 624 1.67 27.40 36.63
N THR A 625 0.71 27.14 35.75
CA THR A 625 -0.71 27.47 35.97
C THR A 625 -1.33 26.71 37.15
N ARG A 626 -0.96 25.44 37.38
CA ARG A 626 -1.54 24.62 38.47
C ARG A 626 -0.83 24.74 39.82
N PHE A 627 0.48 25.01 39.85
CA PHE A 627 1.29 24.84 41.08
C PHE A 627 2.02 26.11 41.56
N PHE A 628 2.39 27.00 40.65
CA PHE A 628 3.28 28.14 40.96
C PHE A 628 2.61 29.51 40.84
N GLY A 629 1.46 29.57 40.15
CA GLY A 629 0.71 30.81 39.92
C GLY A 629 1.44 31.80 39.00
N GLU A 630 0.71 32.80 38.50
CA GLU A 630 1.28 33.78 37.57
C GLU A 630 2.28 34.74 38.24
N GLY A 631 2.28 34.82 39.58
CA GLY A 631 3.24 35.62 40.37
C GLY A 631 4.47 34.87 40.89
N GLY A 632 4.52 33.53 40.82
CA GLY A 632 5.62 32.74 41.40
C GLY A 632 6.82 32.55 40.48
N ALA A 633 6.65 32.74 39.17
CA ALA A 633 7.70 32.53 38.18
C ALA A 633 8.54 33.79 37.96
N GLY A 634 9.62 33.93 38.75
CA GLY A 634 10.77 34.74 38.34
C GLY A 634 11.32 34.19 37.02
N ALA A 635 10.95 34.80 35.90
CA ALA A 635 11.24 34.26 34.59
C ALA A 635 12.77 34.17 34.36
N PRO A 636 13.31 33.02 33.94
CA PRO A 636 14.64 33.01 33.34
C PRO A 636 14.55 33.86 32.07
N GLY A 637 15.20 35.02 32.10
CA GLY A 637 15.07 36.03 31.04
C GLY A 637 15.33 35.42 29.67
N VAL A 638 14.53 35.84 28.68
CA VAL A 638 14.82 35.53 27.28
C VAL A 638 16.08 36.29 26.90
N ASN A 639 17.24 35.67 27.09
CA ASN A 639 18.51 36.15 26.58
C ASN A 639 18.50 36.03 25.05
N THR A 640 17.92 37.04 24.41
CA THR A 640 18.24 37.40 23.03
C THR A 640 19.73 37.68 22.92
N ALA A 641 20.31 37.32 21.77
CA ALA A 641 21.73 37.50 21.42
C ALA A 641 22.75 36.91 22.41
N ALA A 642 23.26 35.73 22.09
CA ALA A 642 24.69 35.52 22.30
C ALA A 642 25.43 36.50 21.37
N GLN A 643 26.22 37.42 21.93
CA GLN A 643 26.98 38.38 21.13
C GLN A 643 28.07 37.65 20.34
N VAL A 644 28.06 37.81 19.03
CA VAL A 644 29.24 37.66 18.18
C VAL A 644 29.78 39.06 17.94
N ASP A 645 31.08 39.26 18.17
CA ASP A 645 31.75 40.55 18.03
C ASP A 645 31.93 40.91 16.54
N GLU A 646 31.19 41.91 16.04
CA GLU A 646 31.52 42.62 14.81
C GLU A 646 31.57 44.13 15.07
N LYS A 647 32.71 44.76 14.78
CA LYS A 647 32.92 46.20 14.94
C LYS A 647 32.51 46.97 13.67
N PRO A 648 31.81 48.11 13.80
CA PRO A 648 31.39 48.88 12.63
C PRO A 648 32.55 49.66 12.01
N TYR A 649 32.62 49.66 10.68
CA TYR A 649 33.36 50.64 9.87
C TYR A 649 32.38 51.61 9.21
N ALA A 650 32.77 52.88 9.04
CA ALA A 650 31.83 53.96 8.66
C ALA A 650 32.29 54.80 7.46
N ALA A 651 31.41 54.93 6.45
CA ALA A 651 31.41 55.94 5.39
C ALA A 651 29.96 56.09 4.89
N LYS A 652 29.27 57.23 5.07
CA LYS A 652 29.34 58.51 4.33
C LYS A 652 28.72 58.47 2.92
N GLY A 653 27.60 59.19 2.74
CA GLY A 653 27.07 59.60 1.42
C GLY A 653 25.54 59.54 1.30
N GLY A 654 24.91 60.65 0.91
CA GLY A 654 23.51 60.71 0.43
C GLY A 654 23.47 61.08 -1.08
N PRO A 655 22.33 61.54 -1.65
CA PRO A 655 21.12 62.05 -1.00
C PRO A 655 19.77 61.47 -1.52
N GLN A 656 18.68 62.09 -1.04
CA GLN A 656 17.25 61.79 -1.18
C GLN A 656 16.68 61.59 -2.60
N ALA A 657 15.60 60.80 -2.70
CA ALA A 657 14.57 60.94 -3.75
C ALA A 657 13.16 60.40 -3.32
N HIS A 658 12.19 61.32 -3.25
CA HIS A 658 10.71 61.21 -3.43
C HIS A 658 9.83 60.05 -2.88
N HIS A 659 8.62 60.45 -2.43
CA HIS A 659 7.49 59.59 -2.05
C HIS A 659 6.75 58.96 -3.25
N ALA A 660 6.18 57.77 -3.02
CA ALA A 660 4.96 57.26 -3.70
C ALA A 660 4.13 56.41 -2.71
N PRO A 661 2.79 56.32 -2.84
CA PRO A 661 1.92 55.70 -1.82
C PRO A 661 1.66 54.19 -2.01
N HIS A 662 1.17 53.54 -0.95
CA HIS A 662 0.74 52.13 -0.96
C HIS A 662 -0.55 51.90 -1.79
N PRO A 663 -0.72 50.71 -2.41
CA PRO A 663 -1.99 50.28 -2.99
C PRO A 663 -3.00 49.80 -1.92
N PRO A 664 -4.31 49.87 -2.18
CA PRO A 664 -5.36 49.39 -1.27
C PRO A 664 -5.57 47.86 -1.35
N PRO A 665 -6.22 47.24 -0.34
CA PRO A 665 -6.57 45.81 -0.35
C PRO A 665 -7.69 45.46 -1.35
N PRO A 666 -7.80 44.19 -1.79
CA PRO A 666 -8.84 43.74 -2.72
C PRO A 666 -10.23 43.69 -2.07
N ALA A 667 -11.27 43.87 -2.90
CA ALA A 667 -12.66 43.98 -2.47
C ALA A 667 -13.41 42.63 -2.38
N GLU A 668 -14.51 42.64 -1.63
CA GLU A 668 -15.41 41.50 -1.42
C GLU A 668 -16.22 41.13 -2.67
N ALA A 669 -16.57 39.83 -2.81
CA ALA A 669 -17.36 39.32 -3.93
C ALA A 669 -18.86 39.19 -3.57
N PRO A 670 -19.79 39.56 -4.47
CA PRO A 670 -21.23 39.53 -4.19
C PRO A 670 -21.84 38.11 -4.29
N PRO A 671 -22.98 37.85 -3.62
CA PRO A 671 -23.60 36.53 -3.59
C PRO A 671 -24.53 36.26 -4.79
N GLY A 672 -24.58 35.00 -5.22
CA GLY A 672 -25.67 34.46 -6.03
C GLY A 672 -25.31 34.06 -7.46
N TYR A 673 -24.90 32.80 -7.64
CA TYR A 673 -24.99 32.12 -8.94
C TYR A 673 -25.34 30.64 -8.72
N VAL A 674 -26.36 30.14 -9.43
CA VAL A 674 -26.89 28.78 -9.26
C VAL A 674 -26.59 27.96 -10.52
N GLY A 675 -25.77 26.91 -10.36
CA GLY A 675 -25.47 25.93 -11.40
C GLY A 675 -26.60 24.90 -11.61
N PRO A 676 -26.63 24.19 -12.75
CA PRO A 676 -27.83 23.50 -13.23
C PRO A 676 -28.12 22.15 -12.55
N ILE A 677 -29.41 21.87 -12.38
CA ILE A 677 -29.96 20.59 -11.94
C ILE A 677 -30.04 19.63 -13.14
N PHE A 678 -29.56 18.39 -13.00
CA PHE A 678 -29.73 17.34 -14.00
C PHE A 678 -30.16 15.98 -13.41
N GLY A 679 -31.45 15.66 -13.60
CA GLY A 679 -31.98 14.33 -13.93
C GLY A 679 -31.66 13.11 -13.06
N ASP A 680 -32.70 12.55 -12.44
CA ASP A 680 -32.68 11.22 -11.80
C ASP A 680 -32.22 10.07 -12.72
N ASN A 681 -31.71 9.00 -12.08
CA ASN A 681 -31.33 7.70 -12.65
C ASN A 681 -29.90 7.59 -13.24
N GLY A 682 -28.89 7.98 -12.47
CA GLY A 682 -27.54 7.41 -12.54
C GLY A 682 -27.25 6.57 -11.30
N ILE A 683 -26.79 5.32 -11.45
CA ILE A 683 -26.37 4.50 -10.29
C ILE A 683 -24.97 4.95 -9.86
N MET A 684 -24.90 6.00 -9.05
CA MET A 684 -23.78 6.18 -8.15
C MET A 684 -23.83 5.09 -7.08
N ALA A 685 -22.69 4.46 -6.81
CA ALA A 685 -22.48 3.88 -5.49
C ALA A 685 -22.38 5.06 -4.51
N MET A 686 -23.48 5.37 -3.81
CA MET A 686 -23.44 6.33 -2.71
C MET A 686 -22.51 5.75 -1.64
N MET A 687 -21.40 6.44 -1.38
CA MET A 687 -20.78 6.38 -0.06
C MET A 687 -21.84 6.81 0.95
N ASP A 688 -22.03 6.04 2.01
CA ASP A 688 -23.00 6.38 3.05
C ASP A 688 -22.54 7.70 3.72
N PRO A 689 -23.42 8.70 3.90
CA PRO A 689 -23.07 9.94 4.60
C PRO A 689 -22.39 9.75 5.97
N GLN A 690 -22.59 8.61 6.65
CA GLN A 690 -21.88 8.26 7.88
C GLN A 690 -20.38 7.99 7.67
N GLU A 691 -19.94 7.61 6.46
CA GLU A 691 -18.55 7.27 6.15
C GLU A 691 -17.61 8.47 6.09
N VAL A 692 -18.15 9.67 5.89
CA VAL A 692 -17.39 10.93 5.81
C VAL A 692 -17.24 11.59 7.18
N ALA A 693 -18.18 11.33 8.11
CA ALA A 693 -18.35 12.07 9.36
C ALA A 693 -17.33 11.71 10.47
N PHE A 694 -16.55 10.63 10.31
CA PHE A 694 -15.70 10.07 11.37
C PHE A 694 -14.29 9.69 10.89
N ASN A 695 -13.60 10.63 10.23
CA ASN A 695 -12.14 10.59 10.26
C ASN A 695 -11.65 11.03 11.65
N PHE A 696 -10.59 10.41 12.14
CA PHE A 696 -9.87 10.84 13.36
C PHE A 696 -9.24 12.22 13.07
N ASP A 697 -9.70 13.30 13.72
CA ASP A 697 -9.38 14.66 13.28
C ASP A 697 -8.09 15.21 13.89
N PHE A 698 -6.98 14.85 13.24
CA PHE A 698 -5.66 15.40 13.53
C PHE A 698 -5.50 16.88 13.14
N THR A 699 -6.46 17.57 12.51
CA THR A 699 -6.33 19.02 12.24
C THR A 699 -6.39 19.87 13.51
N HIS A 700 -7.11 19.40 14.53
CA HIS A 700 -7.07 19.98 15.88
C HIS A 700 -5.73 19.72 16.61
N ILE A 701 -4.90 18.82 16.06
CA ILE A 701 -3.50 18.59 16.41
C ILE A 701 -2.59 19.46 15.47
N GLY A 702 -3.11 20.59 14.96
CA GLY A 702 -2.40 21.58 14.15
C GLY A 702 -1.12 22.11 14.80
N ASP A 703 -1.13 22.28 16.13
CA ASP A 703 0.04 22.51 17.01
C ASP A 703 1.20 21.51 16.85
N LEU A 704 1.02 20.40 16.12
CA LEU A 704 1.94 19.27 16.04
C LEU A 704 2.20 18.74 14.62
N PHE A 705 1.46 19.21 13.61
CA PHE A 705 2.05 19.22 12.27
C PHE A 705 3.22 20.23 12.27
N PRO A 706 4.40 19.88 11.72
CA PRO A 706 5.60 20.73 11.85
C PRO A 706 5.71 21.81 10.77
N PHE A 707 4.59 22.20 10.14
CA PHE A 707 4.56 23.00 8.92
C PHE A 707 3.63 24.22 9.05
N ASN A 708 4.07 25.24 9.79
CA ASN A 708 3.62 26.62 9.55
C ASN A 708 4.65 27.28 8.63
N GLU A 709 4.22 27.98 7.58
CA GLU A 709 5.10 28.39 6.46
C GLU A 709 6.26 29.30 6.92
N GLU A 710 6.03 30.14 7.94
CA GLU A 710 7.04 31.00 8.58
C GLU A 710 8.30 30.24 9.06
N THR A 711 8.17 28.94 9.33
CA THR A 711 9.31 28.10 9.77
C THR A 711 10.30 27.81 8.63
N PHE A 712 9.87 27.86 7.37
CA PHE A 712 10.74 27.63 6.21
C PHE A 712 11.66 28.83 5.91
N ALA A 713 11.22 30.05 6.22
CA ALA A 713 11.95 31.29 5.92
C ALA A 713 13.27 31.46 6.70
N ASN A 714 13.57 30.57 7.65
CA ASN A 714 14.79 30.57 8.46
C ASN A 714 15.76 29.41 8.13
N TYR A 715 15.49 28.63 7.08
CA TYR A 715 16.28 27.46 6.66
C TYR A 715 16.47 27.34 5.13
N MET A 716 16.31 28.45 4.40
CA MET A 716 16.87 28.69 3.07
C MET A 716 17.82 29.90 3.14
#